data_AF-C4XEE8-F1
#
_entry.id   AF-C4XEE8-F1
#
_cell.length_a   1.000
_cell.length_b   1.000
_cell.length_c   1.000
_cell.angle_alpha   90.00
_cell.angle_beta   90.00
_cell.angle_gamma   90.00
#
_symmetry.space_group_name_H-M   'P 1'
#
loop_
_entity.id
_entity.type
_entity.pdbx_description
1 polymer ?
#
loop_
_entity_poly.entity_id
_entity_poly.type
_entity_poly.pdbx_seq_one_letter_code
_entity_poly.pdbx_strand_id
1 'polypeptide(L)'
;MKRNKLILSLASLSTISTASIVAVSCGNKAYKTNYDLGLVTEPINSLNYLKFNSVSKVLPSIVESPLKTGPNEALKRILSLPEIPMGVYGNDDKSNSMDDYIANNRAPKEASGRFYPLDQFGSAPGTINTDRSEYQPVSVVMTKNNKILSLHITLNRGESRWSNNDIVTADDYIDAMHYILDINTGSQKQTNILQRKFRSSSSLIDAQQEYIKKHKKAYSNPFAYPKLIKENGQWIYDVLNPNYKPWACQLENEADKAEVEKIKEEALKLGLYSGRMYWNYDNQTILAAIPYSPDFNENDEITTVMLPNPEYSLSRHTAEELKLIPQRIATKIRKYLYFDPRQSYSETKFKPLVKKAKKLKSRMNKNVSFEKDINEYNQEVNKLYGKENTLNNNSIDSREFMENRVLALDEFSLRVEYDSNEPTSLSNAYSDIQSTLIPVNRKFVESIGGIREFGLDKSKFLTNGPFYIKNIVLGPQGYMELVKNNTYYSSTKTISDSIKIYFSSDANINSAMYDDGYIAATKIPAVQQINYWTNKSYRPFMKKSSGFGTIALAFNLDQETNKNSLINDVDLRNALYFGINRNEMLNIVGWNSSFPVITWTAFGQGSSSFGDAVEIGFDHDFMKTKVSDKKIPIQNYNHVDHLAKQYNNEHVDRTDLGYNLEIARAYMQRFKDKHPDVKQVTLKYISNSTDEQQNAGIALKDFIKKAFGDYLIIDVQGLPENVYEDFRTTGKYDLIYRNFDTFGSDSYSYVKVFFKPDEIDRKNQKTTGFRNNPSGSWTYQNYFESLGYVWDDKTQKLISNNAALVDETIKRLNMETKQWNKILDLAFRKTYVDQKDAKHETITKFTERYLRFFSNQFNEQEKAEGWTEQSAFGIITALEKIIRDAAPVVPLMEVDTYWEISRVNGTESLFTYSLQFAYDVAKPPRATLPTVIKS
;
A
#
# COMPACT_ATOMS: atom_id res chain seq x y z
N MET A 1 34.36 -44.32 22.66
CA MET A 1 33.42 -45.35 23.15
C MET A 1 32.08 -45.19 22.45
N LYS A 2 31.35 -46.28 22.25
CA LYS A 2 30.41 -46.59 21.16
C LYS A 2 29.12 -45.74 21.05
N ARG A 3 28.64 -45.68 19.80
CA ARG A 3 27.32 -45.25 19.25
C ARG A 3 26.10 -45.83 19.99
N ASN A 4 24.96 -45.12 19.90
CA ASN A 4 23.62 -45.60 19.46
C ASN A 4 22.64 -44.40 19.46
N LYS A 5 22.27 -43.82 18.30
CA LYS A 5 21.05 -44.08 17.51
C LYS A 5 19.83 -44.53 18.34
N LEU A 6 18.85 -43.63 18.51
CA LEU A 6 17.46 -44.01 18.70
C LEU A 6 16.62 -43.43 17.55
N ILE A 7 15.90 -44.32 16.91
CA ILE A 7 15.04 -44.13 15.74
C ILE A 7 13.68 -43.68 16.25
N LEU A 8 13.13 -42.60 15.70
CA LEU A 8 11.71 -42.26 15.82
C LEU A 8 10.89 -43.29 15.04
N SER A 9 10.01 -44.01 15.72
CA SER A 9 8.89 -44.72 15.10
C SER A 9 7.60 -43.96 15.40
N LEU A 10 6.97 -43.43 14.35
CA LEU A 10 5.54 -43.08 14.37
C LEU A 10 4.72 -44.35 14.63
N ALA A 11 3.90 -44.33 15.67
CA ALA A 11 2.65 -45.08 15.71
C ALA A 11 1.67 -44.40 16.67
N SER A 12 0.48 -44.14 16.13
CA SER A 12 -0.77 -43.70 16.74
C SER A 12 -1.16 -44.39 18.05
N LEU A 13 -1.68 -43.63 19.01
CA LEU A 13 -2.70 -43.96 20.04
C LEU A 13 -3.07 -42.63 20.75
N SER A 14 -4.11 -41.93 20.30
CA SER A 14 -5.45 -41.86 20.92
C SER A 14 -5.48 -41.51 22.42
N THR A 15 -5.98 -40.31 22.70
CA THR A 15 -6.85 -39.96 23.85
C THR A 15 -6.43 -40.43 25.25
N ILE A 16 -5.66 -39.61 25.98
CA ILE A 16 -5.86 -39.42 27.43
C ILE A 16 -5.67 -37.93 27.73
N SER A 17 -6.76 -37.32 28.18
CA SER A 17 -6.80 -36.05 28.88
C SER A 17 -5.92 -36.10 30.12
N THR A 18 -4.69 -35.60 30.04
CA THR A 18 -3.89 -35.31 31.23
C THR A 18 -4.20 -33.89 31.68
N ALA A 19 -5.00 -33.82 32.75
CA ALA A 19 -5.26 -32.60 33.49
C ALA A 19 -3.94 -31.86 33.77
N SER A 20 -3.87 -30.61 33.33
CA SER A 20 -2.80 -29.67 33.67
C SER A 20 -2.77 -29.51 35.18
N ILE A 21 -1.79 -30.13 35.83
CA ILE A 21 -1.47 -29.85 37.22
C ILE A 21 -0.95 -28.42 37.25
N VAL A 22 -1.82 -27.49 37.65
CA VAL A 22 -1.47 -26.13 38.04
C VAL A 22 -0.64 -26.25 39.32
N ALA A 23 0.68 -26.37 39.17
CA ALA A 23 1.59 -26.14 40.26
C ALA A 23 1.57 -24.64 40.57
N VAL A 24 0.74 -24.24 41.53
CA VAL A 24 0.80 -22.94 42.20
C VAL A 24 2.15 -22.87 42.92
N SER A 25 3.17 -22.38 42.23
CA SER A 25 4.43 -21.96 42.85
C SER A 25 4.25 -20.53 43.33
N CYS A 26 3.80 -20.36 44.58
CA CYS A 26 4.03 -19.14 45.33
C CYS A 26 5.54 -18.96 45.54
N GLY A 27 6.16 -18.21 44.63
CA GLY A 27 7.56 -17.80 44.73
C GLY A 27 7.84 -16.69 43.74
N ASN A 28 7.96 -15.45 44.23
CA ASN A 28 8.48 -14.30 43.50
C ASN A 28 9.95 -14.53 43.09
N LYS A 29 10.19 -15.42 42.11
CA LYS A 29 11.41 -15.41 41.32
C LYS A 29 11.10 -14.64 40.05
N ALA A 30 11.48 -13.37 40.02
CA ALA A 30 11.48 -12.59 38.79
C ALA A 30 12.27 -13.35 37.72
N TYR A 31 11.60 -13.88 36.70
CA TYR A 31 12.26 -14.53 35.59
C TYR A 31 13.20 -13.52 34.91
N LYS A 32 14.50 -13.82 34.91
CA LYS A 32 15.53 -12.96 34.33
C LYS A 32 15.63 -13.28 32.84
N THR A 33 14.91 -12.53 32.02
CA THR A 33 15.04 -12.54 30.56
C THR A 33 16.41 -12.00 30.16
N ASN A 34 16.95 -12.47 29.03
CA ASN A 34 18.23 -12.03 28.47
C ASN A 34 18.05 -10.94 27.38
N TYR A 35 16.91 -10.25 27.39
CA TYR A 35 16.52 -9.19 26.46
C TYR A 35 15.78 -8.09 27.23
N ASP A 36 15.80 -6.88 26.68
CA ASP A 36 15.24 -5.67 27.31
C ASP A 36 13.73 -5.58 27.11
N LEU A 37 13.24 -6.01 25.94
CA LEU A 37 11.84 -5.93 25.56
C LEU A 37 11.38 -7.23 24.91
N GLY A 38 10.27 -7.78 25.40
CA GLY A 38 9.59 -8.93 24.83
C GLY A 38 8.26 -8.52 24.19
N LEU A 39 7.98 -8.99 22.99
CA LEU A 39 6.74 -8.73 22.26
C LEU A 39 6.21 -9.99 21.59
N VAL A 40 4.98 -9.94 21.09
CA VAL A 40 4.33 -11.05 20.40
C VAL A 40 3.63 -10.59 19.11
N THR A 41 3.81 -11.36 18.05
CA THR A 41 3.15 -11.13 16.76
C THR A 41 2.60 -12.43 16.20
N GLU A 42 1.70 -12.31 15.23
CA GLU A 42 1.25 -13.43 14.41
C GLU A 42 2.45 -14.12 13.72
N PRO A 43 2.38 -15.44 13.47
CA PRO A 43 3.46 -16.18 12.84
C PRO A 43 3.93 -15.61 11.50
N ILE A 44 5.26 -15.48 11.37
CA ILE A 44 5.91 -15.05 10.13
C ILE A 44 6.54 -16.27 9.46
N ASN A 45 6.16 -16.51 8.20
CA ASN A 45 6.69 -17.62 7.39
C ASN A 45 7.77 -17.20 6.39
N SER A 46 7.90 -15.90 6.12
CA SER A 46 8.93 -15.33 5.24
C SER A 46 9.15 -13.85 5.59
N LEU A 47 10.39 -13.38 5.43
CA LEU A 47 10.77 -11.97 5.54
C LEU A 47 10.53 -11.18 4.25
N ASN A 48 10.03 -11.81 3.19
CA ASN A 48 9.80 -11.17 1.90
C ASN A 48 8.64 -10.16 1.97
N TYR A 49 8.95 -8.93 2.36
CA TYR A 49 7.98 -7.85 2.51
C TYR A 49 7.48 -7.29 1.18
N LEU A 50 8.09 -7.64 0.05
CA LEU A 50 7.58 -7.25 -1.26
C LEU A 50 6.44 -8.14 -1.71
N LYS A 51 6.41 -9.40 -1.27
CA LYS A 51 5.41 -10.39 -1.67
C LYS A 51 4.34 -10.63 -0.61
N PHE A 52 4.70 -10.68 0.67
CA PHE A 52 3.80 -11.11 1.74
C PHE A 52 3.50 -10.00 2.75
N ASN A 53 2.28 -10.00 3.29
CA ASN A 53 1.87 -9.03 4.32
C ASN A 53 2.29 -9.41 5.74
N SER A 54 2.61 -10.68 6.02
CA SER A 54 2.88 -11.21 7.37
C SER A 54 4.03 -10.51 8.11
N VAL A 55 5.01 -9.97 7.38
CA VAL A 55 6.18 -9.30 7.98
C VAL A 55 5.94 -7.82 8.28
N SER A 56 4.85 -7.23 7.76
CA SER A 56 4.62 -5.78 7.81
C SER A 56 4.61 -5.21 9.23
N LYS A 57 4.18 -6.00 10.22
CA LYS A 57 4.18 -5.59 11.63
C LYS A 57 5.59 -5.35 12.16
N VAL A 58 6.55 -6.22 11.87
CA VAL A 58 7.93 -6.13 12.40
C VAL A 58 8.87 -5.31 11.51
N LEU A 59 8.48 -5.11 10.25
CA LEU A 59 9.31 -4.49 9.21
C LEU A 59 9.91 -3.12 9.62
N PRO A 60 9.18 -2.17 10.25
CA PRO A 60 9.74 -0.84 10.55
C PRO A 60 10.94 -0.84 11.50
N SER A 61 11.17 -1.94 12.24
CA SER A 61 12.35 -2.08 13.10
C SER A 61 13.60 -2.53 12.36
N ILE A 62 13.46 -3.11 11.16
CA ILE A 62 14.54 -3.73 10.40
C ILE A 62 14.77 -3.08 9.02
N VAL A 63 13.71 -2.54 8.41
CA VAL A 63 13.76 -1.78 7.16
C VAL A 63 12.99 -0.48 7.34
N GLU A 64 13.65 0.64 7.07
CA GLU A 64 13.16 1.98 7.39
C GLU A 64 12.64 2.72 6.15
N SER A 65 11.44 3.29 6.30
CA SER A 65 10.77 4.22 5.40
C SER A 65 11.30 5.67 5.54
N PRO A 66 10.90 6.61 4.66
CA PRO A 66 11.25 8.02 4.80
C PRO A 66 10.94 8.57 6.20
N LEU A 67 9.75 8.29 6.71
CA LEU A 67 9.35 8.56 8.09
C LEU A 67 9.11 7.27 8.86
N LYS A 68 9.18 7.36 10.18
CA LYS A 68 8.78 6.29 11.10
C LYS A 68 7.98 6.89 12.26
N THR A 69 7.28 6.04 12.99
CA THR A 69 6.58 6.46 14.22
C THR A 69 7.59 6.99 15.23
N GLY A 70 7.34 8.21 15.70
CA GLY A 70 8.10 8.89 16.74
C GLY A 70 7.69 8.43 18.15
N PRO A 71 8.46 8.82 19.17
CA PRO A 71 8.10 8.60 20.56
C PRO A 71 7.12 9.69 21.03
N ASN A 72 6.48 9.44 22.17
CA ASN A 72 5.63 10.47 22.81
C ASN A 72 6.38 11.79 23.10
N GLU A 73 5.63 12.88 23.28
CA GLU A 73 6.18 14.24 23.48
C GLU A 73 7.17 14.38 24.65
N ALA A 74 7.02 13.57 25.71
CA ALA A 74 7.98 13.55 26.81
C ALA A 74 9.36 13.05 26.35
N LEU A 75 9.39 11.93 25.62
CA LEU A 75 10.62 11.36 25.08
C LEU A 75 11.16 12.13 23.89
N LYS A 76 10.30 12.72 23.05
CA LYS A 76 10.69 13.59 21.93
C LYS A 76 11.60 14.74 22.40
N ARG A 77 11.27 15.37 23.52
CA ARG A 77 12.10 16.42 24.16
C ARG A 77 13.41 15.87 24.72
N ILE A 78 13.38 14.73 25.42
CA ILE A 78 14.59 14.09 25.98
C ILE A 78 15.56 13.70 24.86
N LEU A 79 15.05 13.21 23.72
CA LEU A 79 15.84 12.75 22.59
C LEU A 79 16.22 13.87 21.60
N SER A 80 15.73 15.09 21.82
CA SER A 80 15.94 16.24 20.93
C SER A 80 15.71 15.88 19.45
N LEU A 81 14.52 15.35 19.16
CA LEU A 81 14.15 15.02 17.79
C LEU A 81 13.89 16.30 16.99
N PRO A 82 14.34 16.37 15.73
CA PRO A 82 14.09 17.52 14.88
C PRO A 82 12.65 17.48 14.34
N GLU A 83 12.03 18.64 14.18
CA GLU A 83 10.99 18.87 13.15
C GLU A 83 11.64 18.62 11.75
N ILE A 84 11.01 18.38 10.62
CA ILE A 84 9.67 17.95 10.34
C ILE A 84 8.95 18.77 9.24
N PRO A 85 9.50 19.81 8.57
CA PRO A 85 8.65 20.63 7.71
C PRO A 85 8.35 19.94 6.38
N MET A 86 7.07 19.83 6.07
CA MET A 86 6.57 19.47 4.75
C MET A 86 6.09 20.72 4.03
N GLY A 87 6.90 21.23 3.10
CA GLY A 87 6.61 22.44 2.32
C GLY A 87 5.39 22.30 1.42
N VAL A 88 4.58 23.35 1.30
CA VAL A 88 3.38 23.35 0.46
C VAL A 88 3.54 24.32 -0.72
N TYR A 89 3.35 23.80 -1.92
CA TYR A 89 3.31 24.54 -3.19
C TYR A 89 1.95 24.35 -3.87
N GLY A 90 1.59 25.26 -4.78
CA GLY A 90 0.27 25.27 -5.42
C GLY A 90 -0.82 25.78 -4.47
N ASN A 91 -1.91 25.02 -4.33
CA ASN A 91 -3.13 25.39 -3.62
C ASN A 91 -3.82 26.62 -4.24
N ASP A 92 -3.97 26.58 -5.57
CA ASP A 92 -4.60 27.61 -6.38
C ASP A 92 -5.51 27.00 -7.46
N ASP A 93 -6.29 27.85 -8.13
CA ASP A 93 -7.22 27.45 -9.21
C ASP A 93 -6.53 26.91 -10.47
N LYS A 94 -5.20 26.97 -10.55
CA LYS A 94 -4.39 26.57 -11.71
C LYS A 94 -3.57 25.30 -11.45
N SER A 95 -3.83 24.61 -10.34
CA SER A 95 -3.08 23.44 -9.90
C SER A 95 -4.01 22.22 -9.77
N ASN A 96 -4.73 21.86 -10.84
CA ASN A 96 -5.63 20.68 -10.84
C ASN A 96 -4.89 19.39 -11.21
N SER A 97 -3.77 19.52 -11.93
CA SER A 97 -2.83 18.44 -12.22
C SER A 97 -1.40 18.93 -12.03
N MET A 98 -0.43 18.01 -12.00
CA MET A 98 0.98 18.42 -11.97
C MET A 98 1.37 19.19 -13.24
N ASP A 99 0.85 18.77 -14.39
CA ASP A 99 1.16 19.39 -15.66
C ASP A 99 0.58 20.82 -15.72
N ASP A 100 -0.62 21.04 -15.14
CA ASP A 100 -1.17 22.40 -14.96
C ASP A 100 -0.31 23.25 -14.02
N TYR A 101 0.15 22.68 -12.90
CA TYR A 101 1.00 23.41 -11.95
C TYR A 101 2.29 23.87 -12.63
N ILE A 102 2.99 22.98 -13.34
CA ILE A 102 4.26 23.31 -14.02
C ILE A 102 4.05 24.33 -15.14
N ALA A 103 2.97 24.23 -15.90
CA ALA A 103 2.68 25.16 -16.99
C ALA A 103 2.36 26.58 -16.49
N ASN A 104 1.72 26.69 -15.32
CA ASN A 104 1.20 27.96 -14.81
C ASN A 104 2.04 28.61 -13.70
N ASN A 105 3.02 27.89 -13.13
CA ASN A 105 3.86 28.38 -12.03
C ASN A 105 5.35 28.37 -12.41
N ARG A 106 6.07 29.40 -11.96
CA ARG A 106 7.53 29.43 -12.10
C ARG A 106 8.16 28.44 -11.14
N ALA A 107 9.27 27.83 -11.55
CA ALA A 107 10.09 26.98 -10.68
C ALA A 107 10.45 27.73 -9.39
N PRO A 108 10.11 27.20 -8.20
CA PRO A 108 10.40 27.87 -6.95
C PRO A 108 11.90 27.96 -6.68
N LYS A 109 12.38 29.16 -6.36
CA LYS A 109 13.79 29.39 -6.01
C LYS A 109 14.11 29.14 -4.55
N GLU A 110 13.10 29.17 -3.68
CA GLU A 110 13.24 29.06 -2.23
C GLU A 110 12.28 28.01 -1.67
N ALA A 111 12.57 27.53 -0.45
CA ALA A 111 11.66 26.67 0.30
C ALA A 111 10.33 27.39 0.57
N SER A 112 9.22 26.64 0.63
CA SER A 112 7.92 27.25 0.88
C SER A 112 7.83 27.76 2.31
N GLY A 113 7.37 29.01 2.49
CA GLY A 113 7.05 29.55 3.81
C GLY A 113 5.80 28.93 4.45
N ARG A 114 5.00 28.15 3.69
CA ARG A 114 3.86 27.39 4.19
C ARG A 114 4.26 25.93 4.31
N PHE A 115 4.11 25.33 5.48
CA PHE A 115 4.44 23.92 5.70
C PHE A 115 3.59 23.28 6.79
N TYR A 116 3.52 21.95 6.77
CA TYR A 116 3.01 21.14 7.88
C TYR A 116 4.18 20.55 8.67
N PRO A 117 4.20 20.67 10.01
CA PRO A 117 5.24 20.05 10.84
C PRO A 117 4.93 18.57 11.09
N LEU A 118 5.47 17.66 10.28
CA LEU A 118 5.15 16.23 10.34
C LEU A 118 5.55 15.56 11.66
N ASP A 119 6.49 16.12 12.42
CA ASP A 119 6.82 15.64 13.75
C ASP A 119 5.67 15.83 14.75
N GLN A 120 4.73 16.76 14.51
CA GLN A 120 3.52 16.92 15.30
C GLN A 120 2.44 15.89 14.95
N PHE A 121 2.64 15.10 13.88
CA PHE A 121 1.78 13.99 13.48
C PHE A 121 2.23 12.66 14.13
N GLY A 122 3.14 12.73 15.12
CA GLY A 122 3.70 11.55 15.79
C GLY A 122 4.81 10.87 14.99
N SER A 123 5.49 11.58 14.09
CA SER A 123 6.60 11.05 13.28
C SER A 123 7.98 11.42 13.79
N ALA A 124 8.96 10.59 13.43
CA ALA A 124 10.39 10.87 13.53
C ALA A 124 11.08 10.63 12.17
N PRO A 125 12.27 11.22 11.94
CA PRO A 125 13.02 10.99 10.71
C PRO A 125 13.39 9.51 10.57
N GLY A 126 13.05 8.92 9.41
CA GLY A 126 13.51 7.60 8.99
C GLY A 126 14.75 7.76 8.10
N THR A 127 14.60 7.60 6.80
CA THR A 127 15.68 7.82 5.81
C THR A 127 15.75 9.24 5.24
N ILE A 128 14.84 10.15 5.64
CA ILE A 128 14.85 11.54 5.18
C ILE A 128 16.01 12.36 5.75
N ASN A 129 16.40 13.39 5.01
CA ASN A 129 17.29 14.43 5.52
C ASN A 129 16.62 15.24 6.63
N THR A 130 17.40 15.67 7.62
CA THR A 130 16.94 16.56 8.69
C THR A 130 17.49 17.98 8.59
N ASP A 131 18.41 18.25 7.66
CA ASP A 131 18.86 19.59 7.32
C ASP A 131 17.76 20.37 6.60
N ARG A 132 17.52 21.60 7.04
CA ARG A 132 16.45 22.49 6.56
C ARG A 132 16.98 23.83 6.05
N SER A 133 18.30 23.97 5.95
CA SER A 133 18.95 25.23 5.59
C SER A 133 18.54 25.74 4.20
N GLU A 134 18.42 24.83 3.23
CA GLU A 134 18.15 25.18 1.82
C GLU A 134 16.94 24.46 1.21
N TYR A 135 16.74 23.19 1.57
CA TYR A 135 15.66 22.34 1.07
C TYR A 135 14.83 21.78 2.23
N GLN A 136 13.51 21.71 2.05
CA GLN A 136 12.65 21.03 3.01
C GLN A 136 12.76 19.50 2.82
N PRO A 137 12.77 18.70 3.91
CA PRO A 137 12.85 17.25 3.82
C PRO A 137 11.73 16.61 2.99
N VAL A 138 10.54 17.19 3.07
CA VAL A 138 9.38 16.81 2.27
C VAL A 138 8.76 18.07 1.69
N SER A 139 8.24 17.99 0.47
CA SER A 139 7.47 19.06 -0.17
C SER A 139 6.31 18.46 -0.95
N VAL A 140 5.19 19.18 -1.04
CA VAL A 140 3.99 18.77 -1.76
C VAL A 140 3.50 19.83 -2.71
N VAL A 141 2.91 19.38 -3.82
CA VAL A 141 2.08 20.21 -4.70
C VAL A 141 0.62 19.87 -4.44
N MET A 142 -0.19 20.88 -4.14
CA MET A 142 -1.60 20.71 -3.78
C MET A 142 -2.55 21.36 -4.79
N THR A 143 -3.73 20.76 -4.94
CA THR A 143 -4.91 21.37 -5.55
C THR A 143 -5.53 22.41 -4.60
N LYS A 144 -6.42 23.27 -5.11
CA LYS A 144 -7.20 24.23 -4.31
C LYS A 144 -8.04 23.57 -3.19
N ASN A 145 -8.42 22.31 -3.36
CA ASN A 145 -9.24 21.57 -2.39
C ASN A 145 -8.37 20.78 -1.38
N ASN A 146 -7.11 21.21 -1.16
CA ASN A 146 -6.14 20.59 -0.24
C ASN A 146 -5.83 19.11 -0.53
N LYS A 147 -6.05 18.64 -1.76
CA LYS A 147 -5.60 17.31 -2.22
C LYS A 147 -4.19 17.40 -2.78
N ILE A 148 -3.36 16.40 -2.52
CA ILE A 148 -1.95 16.33 -2.92
C ILE A 148 -1.84 15.67 -4.30
N LEU A 149 -1.19 16.37 -5.22
CA LEU A 149 -0.86 15.90 -6.57
C LEU A 149 0.50 15.19 -6.59
N SER A 150 1.44 15.65 -5.78
CA SER A 150 2.83 15.18 -5.80
C SER A 150 3.48 15.37 -4.44
N LEU A 151 4.33 14.40 -4.06
CA LEU A 151 5.31 14.46 -2.97
C LEU A 151 6.71 14.52 -3.57
N HIS A 152 7.58 15.34 -2.99
CA HIS A 152 9.02 15.32 -3.19
C HIS A 152 9.67 15.08 -1.83
N ILE A 153 10.54 14.08 -1.76
CA ILE A 153 11.18 13.58 -0.54
C ILE A 153 12.69 13.65 -0.73
N THR A 154 13.40 14.32 0.19
CA THR A 154 14.86 14.38 0.21
C THR A 154 15.39 13.41 1.26
N LEU A 155 16.16 12.41 0.82
CA LEU A 155 16.82 11.41 1.66
C LEU A 155 18.09 11.96 2.31
N ASN A 156 18.56 11.30 3.36
CA ASN A 156 19.72 11.70 4.18
C ASN A 156 21.10 11.47 3.51
N ARG A 157 21.18 11.58 2.19
CA ARG A 157 22.44 11.63 1.41
C ARG A 157 23.45 10.53 1.76
N GLY A 158 22.95 9.32 2.03
CA GLY A 158 23.74 8.12 2.27
C GLY A 158 24.22 7.90 3.71
N GLU A 159 23.65 8.61 4.68
CA GLU A 159 23.72 8.22 6.09
C GLU A 159 22.98 6.89 6.34
N SER A 160 21.86 6.67 5.66
CA SER A 160 21.17 5.37 5.65
C SER A 160 21.91 4.37 4.77
N ARG A 161 22.25 3.20 5.34
CA ARG A 161 22.96 2.13 4.63
C ARG A 161 22.31 0.78 4.89
N TRP A 162 22.29 -0.04 3.85
CA TRP A 162 21.97 -1.45 3.96
C TRP A 162 23.03 -2.20 4.77
N SER A 163 22.69 -3.38 5.30
CA SER A 163 23.59 -4.20 6.10
C SER A 163 24.81 -4.75 5.35
N ASN A 164 24.80 -4.67 4.01
CA ASN A 164 25.96 -4.91 3.15
C ASN A 164 26.78 -3.64 2.84
N ASN A 165 26.48 -2.53 3.52
CA ASN A 165 27.09 -1.20 3.41
C ASN A 165 26.73 -0.39 2.15
N ASP A 166 25.87 -0.92 1.28
CA ASP A 166 25.32 -0.16 0.16
C ASP A 166 24.50 1.03 0.67
N ILE A 167 24.57 2.14 -0.05
CA ILE A 167 23.83 3.36 0.29
C ILE A 167 22.35 3.17 -0.09
N VAL A 168 21.44 3.65 0.75
CA VAL A 168 20.01 3.74 0.42
C VAL A 168 19.77 4.94 -0.48
N THR A 169 19.19 4.73 -1.66
CA THR A 169 18.87 5.80 -2.63
C THR A 169 17.38 5.83 -2.98
N ALA A 170 16.95 6.89 -3.68
CA ALA A 170 15.57 7.02 -4.17
C ALA A 170 15.17 5.83 -5.06
N ASP A 171 16.12 5.27 -5.81
CA ASP A 171 15.89 4.13 -6.68
C ASP A 171 15.46 2.88 -5.91
N ASP A 172 15.92 2.68 -4.66
CA ASP A 172 15.52 1.51 -3.86
C ASP A 172 14.01 1.52 -3.56
N TYR A 173 13.39 2.70 -3.48
CA TYR A 173 11.94 2.86 -3.29
C TYR A 173 11.18 2.57 -4.59
N ILE A 174 11.71 3.05 -5.72
CA ILE A 174 11.15 2.79 -7.05
C ILE A 174 11.22 1.29 -7.35
N ASP A 175 12.36 0.66 -7.08
CA ASP A 175 12.62 -0.77 -7.25
C ASP A 175 11.61 -1.64 -6.48
N ALA A 176 11.26 -1.24 -5.26
CA ALA A 176 10.27 -1.90 -4.42
C ALA A 176 8.87 -1.85 -5.04
N MET A 177 8.45 -0.67 -5.52
CA MET A 177 7.17 -0.51 -6.20
C MET A 177 7.12 -1.30 -7.51
N HIS A 178 8.22 -1.33 -8.27
CA HIS A 178 8.33 -2.16 -9.46
C HIS A 178 8.15 -3.65 -9.14
N TYR A 179 8.74 -4.16 -8.05
CA TYR A 179 8.48 -5.54 -7.66
C TYR A 179 7.02 -5.81 -7.28
N ILE A 180 6.37 -4.89 -6.57
CA ILE A 180 4.98 -5.06 -6.14
C ILE A 180 4.01 -4.98 -7.33
N LEU A 181 4.30 -4.13 -8.31
CA LEU A 181 3.46 -3.91 -9.50
C LEU A 181 3.79 -4.82 -10.68
N ASP A 182 4.89 -5.58 -10.63
CA ASP A 182 5.16 -6.65 -11.59
C ASP A 182 4.23 -7.85 -11.32
N ILE A 183 3.36 -8.18 -12.27
CA ILE A 183 2.44 -9.32 -12.16
C ILE A 183 3.21 -10.64 -11.98
N ASN A 184 4.44 -10.75 -12.49
CA ASN A 184 5.27 -11.94 -12.34
C ASN A 184 5.70 -12.20 -10.89
N THR A 185 5.71 -11.18 -10.03
CA THR A 185 6.05 -11.31 -8.61
C THR A 185 4.92 -12.00 -7.83
N GLY A 186 3.66 -11.78 -8.24
CA GLY A 186 2.49 -12.24 -7.50
C GLY A 186 2.41 -11.67 -6.09
N SER A 187 2.66 -10.36 -5.95
CA SER A 187 2.65 -9.68 -4.64
C SER A 187 1.24 -9.57 -4.05
N GLN A 188 1.09 -9.93 -2.77
CA GLN A 188 -0.13 -9.70 -1.99
C GLN A 188 -0.36 -8.21 -1.68
N LYS A 189 0.65 -7.36 -1.87
CA LYS A 189 0.57 -5.91 -1.62
C LYS A 189 0.04 -5.12 -2.82
N GLN A 190 -0.08 -5.75 -3.98
CA GLN A 190 -0.50 -5.09 -5.23
C GLN A 190 -1.79 -4.31 -5.03
N THR A 191 -2.84 -4.93 -4.47
CA THR A 191 -4.13 -4.27 -4.22
C THR A 191 -3.98 -3.05 -3.30
N ASN A 192 -3.21 -3.15 -2.22
CA ASN A 192 -2.99 -2.02 -1.31
C ASN A 192 -2.29 -0.87 -2.02
N ILE A 193 -1.27 -1.15 -2.86
CA ILE A 193 -0.56 -0.13 -3.64
C ILE A 193 -1.48 0.56 -4.66
N LEU A 194 -2.37 -0.20 -5.32
CA LEU A 194 -3.34 0.38 -6.26
C LEU A 194 -4.29 1.37 -5.57
N GLN A 195 -4.60 1.17 -4.29
CA GLN A 195 -5.41 2.13 -3.50
C GLN A 195 -4.65 3.38 -3.08
N ARG A 196 -3.33 3.45 -3.25
CA ARG A 196 -2.51 4.63 -2.93
C ARG A 196 -2.52 5.67 -4.05
N LYS A 197 -3.14 5.34 -5.19
CA LYS A 197 -3.43 6.28 -6.29
C LYS A 197 -2.18 6.85 -6.96
N PHE A 198 -1.06 6.12 -6.92
CA PHE A 198 0.13 6.49 -7.68
C PHE A 198 -0.21 6.53 -9.17
N ARG A 199 0.25 7.59 -9.86
CA ARG A 199 -0.06 7.84 -11.28
C ARG A 199 0.22 6.60 -12.13
N SER A 200 -0.68 6.26 -13.05
CA SER A 200 -0.56 5.10 -13.96
C SER A 200 -0.39 3.71 -13.32
N SER A 201 -0.43 3.56 -11.98
CA SER A 201 -0.28 2.25 -11.34
C SER A 201 -1.36 1.25 -11.78
N SER A 202 -2.62 1.68 -11.82
CA SER A 202 -3.73 0.86 -12.32
C SER A 202 -3.63 0.57 -13.82
N SER A 203 -3.35 1.59 -14.64
CA SER A 203 -3.20 1.45 -16.09
C SER A 203 -2.04 0.53 -16.48
N LEU A 204 -0.94 0.52 -15.70
CA LEU A 204 0.19 -0.38 -15.88
C LEU A 204 -0.19 -1.84 -15.61
N ILE A 205 -0.97 -2.11 -14.56
CA ILE A 205 -1.48 -3.46 -14.31
C ILE A 205 -2.42 -3.89 -15.44
N ASP A 206 -3.31 -3.00 -15.88
CA ASP A 206 -4.23 -3.27 -17.00
C ASP A 206 -3.45 -3.57 -18.29
N ALA A 207 -2.36 -2.83 -18.59
CA ALA A 207 -1.51 -3.06 -19.75
C ALA A 207 -0.80 -4.43 -19.70
N GLN A 208 -0.27 -4.81 -18.53
CA GLN A 208 0.32 -6.14 -18.33
C GLN A 208 -0.73 -7.26 -18.47
N GLN A 209 -1.94 -7.05 -17.93
CA GLN A 209 -3.04 -8.01 -18.08
C GLN A 209 -3.51 -8.14 -19.53
N GLU A 210 -3.57 -7.05 -20.28
CA GLU A 210 -3.90 -7.05 -21.71
C GLU A 210 -2.86 -7.82 -22.53
N TYR A 211 -1.57 -7.63 -22.22
CA TYR A 211 -0.49 -8.42 -22.82
C TYR A 211 -0.70 -9.92 -22.55
N ILE A 212 -0.97 -10.32 -21.30
CA ILE A 212 -1.26 -11.72 -20.94
C ILE A 212 -2.49 -12.24 -21.70
N LYS A 213 -3.55 -11.43 -21.77
CA LYS A 213 -4.80 -11.79 -22.46
C LYS A 213 -4.57 -12.08 -23.94
N LYS A 214 -3.74 -11.28 -24.63
CA LYS A 214 -3.45 -11.41 -26.06
C LYS A 214 -2.42 -12.51 -26.35
N HIS A 215 -1.35 -12.56 -25.59
CA HIS A 215 -0.16 -13.38 -25.89
C HIS A 215 -0.01 -14.63 -25.04
N LYS A 216 -0.92 -14.83 -24.08
CA LYS A 216 -1.01 -16.01 -23.19
C LYS A 216 0.21 -16.25 -22.29
N LYS A 217 1.04 -15.22 -22.12
CA LYS A 217 2.23 -15.20 -21.27
C LYS A 217 2.42 -13.80 -20.71
N ALA A 218 2.92 -13.69 -19.49
CA ALA A 218 3.30 -12.41 -18.92
C ALA A 218 4.59 -11.87 -19.56
N TYR A 219 4.63 -10.56 -19.82
CA TYR A 219 5.82 -9.87 -20.27
C TYR A 219 6.88 -9.91 -19.17
N SER A 220 8.11 -10.30 -19.50
CA SER A 220 9.09 -10.68 -18.46
C SER A 220 9.83 -9.52 -17.80
N ASN A 221 9.84 -8.32 -18.41
CA ASN A 221 10.62 -7.18 -17.90
C ASN A 221 9.87 -5.85 -18.10
N PRO A 222 8.71 -5.66 -17.45
CA PRO A 222 7.84 -4.49 -17.66
C PRO A 222 8.51 -3.15 -17.30
N PHE A 223 9.59 -3.18 -16.52
CA PHE A 223 10.36 -2.02 -16.06
C PHE A 223 11.75 -1.89 -16.72
N ALA A 224 12.01 -2.71 -17.74
CA ALA A 224 13.22 -2.68 -18.55
C ALA A 224 14.55 -2.69 -17.78
N TYR A 225 14.66 -3.40 -16.65
CA TYR A 225 15.93 -3.51 -15.94
C TYR A 225 16.98 -4.26 -16.79
N PRO A 226 18.22 -3.75 -16.88
CA PRO A 226 19.33 -4.47 -17.53
C PRO A 226 19.72 -5.71 -16.73
N LYS A 227 20.49 -6.60 -17.37
CA LYS A 227 21.04 -7.77 -16.70
C LYS A 227 22.07 -7.35 -15.64
N LEU A 228 21.97 -7.93 -14.44
CA LEU A 228 22.99 -7.79 -13.41
C LEU A 228 24.20 -8.70 -13.72
N ILE A 229 25.41 -8.14 -13.70
CA ILE A 229 26.67 -8.83 -13.91
C ILE A 229 27.66 -8.52 -12.79
N LYS A 230 28.68 -9.37 -12.63
CA LYS A 230 29.75 -9.16 -11.65
C LYS A 230 31.00 -8.67 -12.37
N GLU A 231 31.40 -7.42 -12.12
CA GLU A 231 32.61 -6.81 -12.66
C GLU A 231 33.50 -6.36 -11.49
N ASN A 232 34.80 -6.70 -11.51
CA ASN A 232 35.75 -6.37 -10.44
C ASN A 232 35.28 -6.73 -9.02
N GLY A 233 34.51 -7.81 -8.88
CA GLY A 233 33.97 -8.28 -7.61
C GLY A 233 32.68 -7.60 -7.15
N GLN A 234 32.21 -6.56 -7.85
CA GLN A 234 30.97 -5.83 -7.53
C GLN A 234 29.85 -6.16 -8.52
N TRP A 235 28.61 -6.13 -8.03
CA TRP A 235 27.42 -6.33 -8.85
C TRP A 235 26.99 -5.00 -9.50
N ILE A 236 26.92 -4.97 -10.82
CA ILE A 236 26.54 -3.80 -11.62
C ILE A 236 25.52 -4.19 -12.69
N TYR A 237 24.71 -3.23 -13.12
CA TYR A 237 23.81 -3.43 -14.26
C TYR A 237 24.56 -3.21 -15.57
N ASP A 238 24.48 -4.18 -16.49
CA ASP A 238 25.12 -4.14 -17.81
C ASP A 238 24.32 -3.27 -18.79
N VAL A 239 24.26 -1.97 -18.52
CA VAL A 239 23.45 -0.99 -19.26
C VAL A 239 24.01 -0.67 -20.65
N LEU A 240 25.29 -0.99 -20.89
CA LEU A 240 26.00 -0.74 -22.15
C LEU A 240 26.10 -1.98 -23.04
N ASN A 241 25.51 -3.11 -22.63
CA ASN A 241 25.44 -4.30 -23.46
C ASN A 241 24.76 -3.97 -24.80
N PRO A 242 25.38 -4.26 -25.96
CA PRO A 242 24.76 -4.03 -27.27
C PRO A 242 23.42 -4.76 -27.47
N ASN A 243 23.20 -5.85 -26.72
CA ASN A 243 21.95 -6.62 -26.76
C ASN A 243 20.88 -6.09 -25.79
N TYR A 244 21.23 -5.17 -24.89
CA TYR A 244 20.26 -4.58 -23.98
C TYR A 244 19.44 -3.50 -24.69
N LYS A 245 18.23 -3.92 -25.08
CA LYS A 245 17.18 -3.06 -25.65
C LYS A 245 16.05 -2.95 -24.62
N PRO A 246 15.90 -1.79 -23.95
CA PRO A 246 14.77 -1.53 -23.04
C PRO A 246 13.45 -1.81 -23.75
N TRP A 247 12.55 -2.54 -23.08
CA TRP A 247 11.26 -2.97 -23.65
C TRP A 247 11.36 -3.66 -25.02
N ALA A 248 12.29 -4.60 -25.18
CA ALA A 248 12.34 -5.42 -26.39
C ALA A 248 11.07 -6.28 -26.55
N CYS A 249 10.60 -6.41 -27.80
CA CYS A 249 9.57 -7.38 -28.18
C CYS A 249 10.04 -8.81 -27.86
N GLN A 250 9.12 -9.66 -27.39
CA GLN A 250 9.43 -11.02 -26.98
C GLN A 250 8.91 -12.08 -27.95
N LEU A 251 8.09 -11.65 -28.93
CA LEU A 251 7.53 -12.52 -29.96
C LEU A 251 8.19 -12.26 -31.32
N GLU A 252 8.15 -13.29 -32.17
CA GLU A 252 8.63 -13.20 -33.55
C GLU A 252 7.90 -12.09 -34.32
N ASN A 253 8.61 -11.45 -35.25
CA ASN A 253 8.09 -10.38 -36.11
C ASN A 253 7.49 -9.18 -35.36
N GLU A 254 7.89 -8.95 -34.10
CA GLU A 254 7.37 -7.86 -33.26
C GLU A 254 5.83 -7.92 -33.07
N ALA A 255 5.25 -9.12 -33.05
CA ALA A 255 3.80 -9.32 -32.94
C ALA A 255 3.19 -8.73 -31.65
N ASP A 256 4.00 -8.48 -30.63
CA ASP A 256 3.63 -7.89 -29.35
C ASP A 256 3.96 -6.39 -29.22
N LYS A 257 4.47 -5.75 -30.28
CA LYS A 257 4.96 -4.36 -30.25
C LYS A 257 3.98 -3.35 -29.66
N ALA A 258 2.71 -3.42 -30.05
CA ALA A 258 1.70 -2.48 -29.58
C ALA A 258 1.49 -2.59 -28.06
N GLU A 259 1.45 -3.81 -27.53
CA GLU A 259 1.29 -4.06 -26.09
C GLU A 259 2.56 -3.72 -25.31
N VAL A 260 3.73 -3.98 -25.88
CA VAL A 260 5.03 -3.63 -25.28
C VAL A 260 5.21 -2.11 -25.20
N GLU A 261 4.85 -1.36 -26.25
CA GLU A 261 4.89 0.11 -26.21
C GLU A 261 3.90 0.68 -25.20
N LYS A 262 2.72 0.06 -25.04
CA LYS A 262 1.77 0.45 -24.00
C LYS A 262 2.31 0.20 -22.59
N ILE A 263 2.93 -0.96 -22.34
CA ILE A 263 3.60 -1.26 -21.05
C ILE A 263 4.70 -0.23 -20.78
N LYS A 264 5.53 0.08 -21.77
CA LYS A 264 6.59 1.10 -21.67
C LYS A 264 6.05 2.47 -21.33
N GLU A 265 4.99 2.90 -22.01
CA GLU A 265 4.34 4.19 -21.77
C GLU A 265 3.83 4.29 -20.32
N GLU A 266 3.10 3.28 -19.84
CA GLU A 266 2.57 3.29 -18.47
C GLU A 266 3.66 3.13 -17.40
N ALA A 267 4.72 2.35 -17.68
CA ALA A 267 5.85 2.19 -16.77
C ALA A 267 6.61 3.51 -16.57
N LEU A 268 6.86 4.27 -17.65
CA LEU A 268 7.51 5.58 -17.59
C LEU A 268 6.61 6.66 -16.95
N LYS A 269 5.29 6.45 -16.94
CA LYS A 269 4.29 7.34 -16.31
C LYS A 269 3.89 6.94 -14.89
N LEU A 270 4.52 5.92 -14.29
CA LEU A 270 4.17 5.36 -12.97
C LEU A 270 4.23 6.35 -11.78
N GLY A 271 4.59 7.62 -12.03
CA GLY A 271 4.58 8.67 -11.01
C GLY A 271 5.71 8.54 -9.99
N LEU A 272 6.65 7.62 -10.20
CA LEU A 272 7.78 7.40 -9.31
C LEU A 272 9.06 7.81 -10.04
N TYR A 273 9.70 8.88 -9.57
CA TYR A 273 10.87 9.45 -10.22
C TYR A 273 12.02 9.66 -9.24
N SER A 274 13.24 9.44 -9.74
CA SER A 274 14.50 9.72 -9.07
C SER A 274 15.20 10.86 -9.80
N GLY A 275 15.97 11.68 -9.08
CA GLY A 275 16.78 12.72 -9.70
C GLY A 275 18.08 12.18 -10.31
N ARG A 276 18.34 10.86 -10.24
CA ARG A 276 19.50 10.23 -10.87
C ARG A 276 19.50 10.48 -12.38
N MET A 277 20.62 11.00 -12.89
CA MET A 277 20.78 11.31 -14.32
C MET A 277 21.18 10.09 -15.15
N TYR A 278 22.07 9.24 -14.64
CA TYR A 278 22.65 8.10 -15.37
C TYR A 278 22.72 6.85 -14.48
N TRP A 279 22.60 5.66 -15.08
CA TRP A 279 22.65 4.39 -14.36
C TRP A 279 24.01 4.11 -13.71
N ASN A 280 25.08 4.51 -14.38
CA ASN A 280 26.43 4.00 -14.12
C ASN A 280 27.09 4.59 -12.87
N TYR A 281 26.85 5.87 -12.60
CA TYR A 281 27.51 6.64 -11.55
C TYR A 281 26.52 7.61 -10.89
N ASP A 282 26.86 8.07 -9.69
CA ASP A 282 26.13 9.11 -8.96
C ASP A 282 26.22 10.47 -9.67
N ASN A 283 25.27 11.37 -9.39
CA ASN A 283 25.20 12.65 -10.08
C ASN A 283 26.42 13.53 -9.80
N GLN A 284 26.97 13.50 -8.58
CA GLN A 284 28.16 14.28 -8.24
C GLN A 284 29.35 13.88 -9.12
N THR A 285 29.60 12.58 -9.28
CA THR A 285 30.67 12.05 -10.14
C THR A 285 30.48 12.47 -11.60
N ILE A 286 29.25 12.37 -12.13
CA ILE A 286 28.97 12.76 -13.52
C ILE A 286 29.15 14.28 -13.71
N LEU A 287 28.53 15.10 -12.86
CA LEU A 287 28.57 16.56 -12.97
C LEU A 287 30.00 17.09 -12.87
N ALA A 288 30.84 16.51 -12.00
CA ALA A 288 32.25 16.87 -11.90
C ALA A 288 33.08 16.48 -13.14
N ALA A 289 32.64 15.47 -13.90
CA ALA A 289 33.32 15.02 -15.11
C ALA A 289 32.94 15.82 -16.38
N ILE A 290 31.73 16.37 -16.45
CA ILE A 290 31.21 17.07 -17.64
C ILE A 290 32.20 18.13 -18.19
N PRO A 291 32.77 19.05 -17.38
CA PRO A 291 33.65 20.11 -17.90
C PRO A 291 34.86 19.62 -18.71
N TYR A 292 35.26 18.36 -18.49
CA TYR A 292 36.42 17.72 -19.07
C TYR A 292 36.07 16.77 -20.22
N SER A 293 34.78 16.66 -20.58
CA SER A 293 34.23 15.63 -21.44
C SER A 293 33.78 16.19 -22.79
N PRO A 294 34.64 16.21 -23.83
CA PRO A 294 34.31 16.89 -25.09
C PRO A 294 33.13 16.25 -25.85
N ASP A 295 32.92 14.95 -25.68
CA ASP A 295 31.84 14.21 -26.35
C ASP A 295 30.57 14.08 -25.49
N PHE A 296 30.50 14.79 -24.35
CA PHE A 296 29.31 14.81 -23.53
C PHE A 296 28.17 15.57 -24.20
N ASN A 297 27.00 14.94 -24.23
CA ASN A 297 25.75 15.53 -24.71
C ASN A 297 24.60 15.05 -23.84
N GLU A 298 23.98 15.99 -23.13
CA GLU A 298 22.88 15.75 -22.21
C GLU A 298 21.61 15.21 -22.88
N ASN A 299 21.50 15.28 -24.21
CA ASN A 299 20.34 14.79 -24.95
C ASN A 299 20.47 13.33 -25.39
N ASP A 300 21.70 12.81 -25.51
CA ASP A 300 21.93 11.46 -26.01
C ASP A 300 21.58 10.41 -24.95
N GLU A 301 21.02 9.27 -25.36
CA GLU A 301 20.72 8.16 -24.45
C GLU A 301 22.01 7.57 -23.86
N ILE A 302 23.03 7.42 -24.71
CA ILE A 302 24.38 7.01 -24.33
C ILE A 302 25.32 8.15 -24.70
N THR A 303 26.10 8.62 -23.73
CA THR A 303 27.11 9.65 -23.94
C THR A 303 28.44 9.25 -23.30
N THR A 304 29.49 10.04 -23.53
CA THR A 304 30.84 9.74 -23.02
C THR A 304 31.31 10.83 -22.08
N VAL A 305 31.78 10.42 -20.89
CA VAL A 305 32.40 11.30 -19.90
C VAL A 305 33.84 10.90 -19.60
N MET A 306 34.67 11.87 -19.24
CA MET A 306 36.07 11.68 -18.86
C MET A 306 36.16 11.56 -17.34
N LEU A 307 36.15 10.34 -16.80
CA LEU A 307 36.25 10.07 -15.36
C LEU A 307 37.72 10.05 -14.89
N PRO A 308 38.00 10.35 -13.61
CA PRO A 308 39.34 10.19 -13.05
C PRO A 308 39.90 8.79 -13.30
N ASN A 309 41.13 8.70 -13.76
CA ASN A 309 41.80 7.43 -14.03
C ASN A 309 42.32 6.82 -12.71
N PRO A 310 41.84 5.64 -12.28
CA PRO A 310 42.32 5.00 -11.05
C PRO A 310 43.81 4.66 -11.07
N GLU A 311 44.41 4.51 -12.26
CA GLU A 311 45.84 4.29 -12.43
C GLU A 311 46.67 5.56 -12.29
N TYR A 312 46.06 6.75 -12.34
CA TYR A 312 46.79 7.99 -12.11
C TYR A 312 46.96 8.24 -10.60
N SER A 313 47.94 7.59 -9.99
CA SER A 313 48.25 7.73 -8.56
C SER A 313 49.75 7.66 -8.26
N LEU A 314 50.24 8.61 -7.46
CA LEU A 314 51.61 8.61 -6.92
C LEU A 314 51.88 7.44 -5.96
N SER A 315 50.84 6.76 -5.47
CA SER A 315 51.00 5.53 -4.69
C SER A 315 51.23 4.28 -5.53
N ARG A 316 50.98 4.36 -6.84
CA ARG A 316 51.11 3.24 -7.79
C ARG A 316 52.24 3.44 -8.80
N HIS A 317 52.53 4.69 -9.15
CA HIS A 317 53.48 5.05 -10.21
C HIS A 317 54.35 6.23 -9.79
N THR A 318 55.54 6.34 -10.36
CA THR A 318 56.45 7.47 -10.19
C THR A 318 55.95 8.74 -10.90
N ALA A 319 56.51 9.90 -10.53
CA ALA A 319 56.14 11.17 -11.17
C ALA A 319 56.47 11.20 -12.68
N GLU A 320 57.51 10.48 -13.10
CA GLU A 320 57.90 10.30 -14.50
C GLU A 320 56.91 9.42 -15.26
N GLU A 321 56.48 8.30 -14.67
CA GLU A 321 55.49 7.38 -15.27
C GLU A 321 54.11 8.05 -15.42
N LEU A 322 53.71 8.86 -14.44
CA LEU A 322 52.46 9.64 -14.50
C LEU A 322 52.43 10.68 -15.63
N LYS A 323 53.58 11.04 -16.23
CA LYS A 323 53.58 11.91 -17.44
C LYS A 323 53.03 11.19 -18.67
N LEU A 324 53.02 9.85 -18.67
CA LEU A 324 52.53 9.01 -19.77
C LEU A 324 51.13 8.44 -19.51
N ILE A 325 50.66 8.47 -18.25
CA ILE A 325 49.35 7.99 -17.86
C ILE A 325 48.34 9.14 -17.95
N PRO A 326 47.20 8.99 -18.66
CA PRO A 326 46.14 9.99 -18.68
C PRO A 326 45.57 10.23 -17.28
N GLN A 327 45.31 11.49 -16.90
CA GLN A 327 44.63 11.83 -15.65
C GLN A 327 43.18 11.36 -15.64
N ARG A 328 42.53 11.39 -16.81
CA ARG A 328 41.13 10.96 -16.99
C ARG A 328 40.98 9.98 -18.14
N ILE A 329 40.00 9.09 -18.03
CA ILE A 329 39.67 8.08 -19.04
C ILE A 329 38.22 8.24 -19.51
N ALA A 330 38.01 8.03 -20.80
CA ALA A 330 36.72 8.06 -21.43
C ALA A 330 35.88 6.85 -21.00
N THR A 331 34.66 7.12 -20.54
CA THR A 331 33.72 6.13 -20.04
C THR A 331 32.34 6.41 -20.62
N LYS A 332 31.74 5.40 -21.25
CA LYS A 332 30.35 5.47 -21.72
C LYS A 332 29.39 5.42 -20.53
N ILE A 333 28.32 6.21 -20.59
CA ILE A 333 27.27 6.25 -19.58
C ILE A 333 25.90 6.25 -20.26
N ARG A 334 24.89 5.65 -19.63
CA ARG A 334 23.51 5.59 -20.15
C ARG A 334 22.53 6.30 -19.23
N LYS A 335 21.63 7.09 -19.81
CA LYS A 335 20.59 7.82 -19.07
C LYS A 335 19.74 6.87 -18.22
N TYR A 336 19.40 7.35 -17.03
CA TYR A 336 18.48 6.63 -16.15
C TYR A 336 17.05 6.69 -16.69
N LEU A 337 16.31 5.58 -16.61
CA LEU A 337 14.97 5.47 -17.23
C LEU A 337 13.89 6.23 -16.45
N TYR A 338 14.03 6.31 -15.12
CA TYR A 338 13.01 6.87 -14.21
C TYR A 338 13.40 8.27 -13.72
N PHE A 339 14.09 9.03 -14.56
CA PHE A 339 14.29 10.47 -14.41
C PHE A 339 13.02 11.21 -14.87
N ASP A 340 12.58 12.24 -14.16
CA ASP A 340 11.37 12.98 -14.53
C ASP A 340 11.60 13.81 -15.82
N PRO A 341 10.88 13.55 -16.93
CA PRO A 341 11.08 14.28 -18.17
C PRO A 341 10.70 15.76 -18.10
N ARG A 342 9.98 16.19 -17.05
CA ARG A 342 9.62 17.59 -16.81
C ARG A 342 10.70 18.37 -16.06
N GLN A 343 11.73 17.69 -15.54
CA GLN A 343 12.87 18.35 -14.92
C GLN A 343 13.81 18.91 -15.99
N SER A 344 14.27 20.13 -15.76
CA SER A 344 15.25 20.79 -16.62
C SER A 344 16.52 21.10 -15.85
N TYR A 345 17.63 21.20 -16.56
CA TYR A 345 18.91 21.56 -15.98
C TYR A 345 19.02 23.07 -15.74
N SER A 346 19.72 23.43 -14.66
CA SER A 346 19.98 24.82 -14.26
C SER A 346 20.74 25.59 -15.34
N GLU A 347 20.16 26.72 -15.77
CA GLU A 347 20.78 27.66 -16.70
C GLU A 347 22.11 28.23 -16.19
N THR A 348 22.22 28.42 -14.87
CA THR A 348 23.34 29.13 -14.24
C THR A 348 24.45 28.21 -13.74
N LYS A 349 24.13 26.93 -13.47
CA LYS A 349 25.10 25.95 -12.93
C LYS A 349 25.46 24.87 -13.94
N PHE A 350 24.48 24.25 -14.59
CA PHE A 350 24.71 23.12 -15.50
C PHE A 350 25.24 23.55 -16.88
N LYS A 351 24.59 24.51 -17.54
CA LYS A 351 24.99 24.96 -18.88
C LYS A 351 26.44 25.45 -18.96
N PRO A 352 27.02 26.13 -17.95
CA PRO A 352 28.45 26.44 -17.93
C PRO A 352 29.36 25.20 -18.01
N LEU A 353 28.98 24.06 -17.40
CA LEU A 353 29.76 22.82 -17.51
C LEU A 353 29.75 22.31 -18.95
N VAL A 354 28.57 22.24 -19.58
CA VAL A 354 28.41 21.81 -20.98
C VAL A 354 29.13 22.76 -21.93
N LYS A 355 29.16 24.07 -21.65
CA LYS A 355 29.92 25.05 -22.45
C LYS A 355 31.42 24.79 -22.39
N LYS A 356 31.96 24.38 -21.23
CA LYS A 356 33.37 23.97 -21.09
C LYS A 356 33.66 22.70 -21.90
N ALA A 357 32.81 21.68 -21.81
CA ALA A 357 32.87 20.48 -22.64
C ALA A 357 32.93 20.80 -24.14
N LYS A 358 31.99 21.62 -24.63
CA LYS A 358 31.92 22.04 -26.04
C LYS A 358 33.16 22.83 -26.49
N LYS A 359 33.76 23.63 -25.59
CA LYS A 359 35.02 24.34 -25.86
C LYS A 359 36.22 23.40 -25.98
N LEU A 360 36.24 22.28 -25.23
CA LEU A 360 37.25 21.24 -25.42
C LEU A 360 37.05 20.53 -26.75
N LYS A 361 35.80 20.18 -27.09
CA LYS A 361 35.47 19.53 -28.36
C LYS A 361 35.90 20.34 -29.57
N SER A 362 35.71 21.67 -29.55
CA SER A 362 36.10 22.54 -30.67
C SER A 362 37.62 22.62 -30.89
N ARG A 363 38.42 22.28 -29.87
CA ARG A 363 39.89 22.23 -29.95
C ARG A 363 40.43 20.84 -30.26
N MET A 364 39.58 19.81 -30.21
CA MET A 364 39.97 18.42 -30.44
C MET A 364 40.15 18.16 -31.95
N ASN A 365 41.12 17.33 -32.30
CA ASN A 365 41.30 16.89 -33.68
C ASN A 365 40.07 16.10 -34.15
N LYS A 366 39.47 16.52 -35.28
CA LYS A 366 38.25 15.91 -35.84
C LYS A 366 38.45 14.45 -36.26
N ASN A 367 39.68 14.01 -36.49
CA ASN A 367 39.98 12.64 -36.91
C ASN A 367 40.02 11.64 -35.75
N VAL A 368 40.22 12.14 -34.52
CA VAL A 368 40.27 11.35 -33.27
C VAL A 368 38.85 11.18 -32.74
N SER A 369 38.49 9.93 -32.43
CA SER A 369 37.16 9.59 -31.92
C SER A 369 37.26 8.42 -30.96
N PHE A 370 36.47 8.48 -29.89
CA PHE A 370 36.31 7.41 -28.92
C PHE A 370 36.01 6.05 -29.58
N GLU A 371 35.19 6.03 -30.63
CA GLU A 371 34.78 4.77 -31.29
C GLU A 371 35.88 4.15 -32.16
N LYS A 372 36.93 4.90 -32.51
CA LYS A 372 38.05 4.39 -33.34
C LYS A 372 39.18 3.81 -32.49
N ASP A 373 39.68 4.61 -31.56
CA ASP A 373 40.77 4.23 -30.65
C ASP A 373 40.62 5.00 -29.33
N ILE A 374 40.28 4.26 -28.27
CA ILE A 374 40.07 4.81 -26.93
C ILE A 374 41.37 5.35 -26.32
N ASN A 375 42.52 4.75 -26.62
CA ASN A 375 43.80 5.16 -26.05
C ASN A 375 44.28 6.46 -26.71
N GLU A 376 44.20 6.54 -28.05
CA GLU A 376 44.48 7.76 -28.79
C GLU A 376 43.54 8.89 -28.34
N TYR A 377 42.25 8.61 -28.21
CA TYR A 377 41.25 9.55 -27.70
C TYR A 377 41.61 10.05 -26.29
N ASN A 378 41.89 9.14 -25.35
CA ASN A 378 42.25 9.51 -23.99
C ASN A 378 43.49 10.40 -23.95
N GLN A 379 44.54 10.07 -24.71
CA GLN A 379 45.75 10.88 -24.79
C GLN A 379 45.47 12.27 -25.36
N GLU A 380 44.72 12.34 -26.45
CA GLU A 380 44.42 13.61 -27.12
C GLU A 380 43.59 14.54 -26.22
N VAL A 381 42.56 14.02 -25.57
CA VAL A 381 41.74 14.82 -24.66
C VAL A 381 42.55 15.27 -23.43
N ASN A 382 43.42 14.42 -22.88
CA ASN A 382 44.23 14.80 -21.73
C ASN A 382 45.29 15.86 -22.08
N LYS A 383 45.86 15.87 -23.29
CA LYS A 383 46.73 16.96 -23.76
C LYS A 383 46.02 18.32 -23.73
N LEU A 384 44.72 18.34 -24.00
CA LEU A 384 43.91 19.57 -23.98
C LEU A 384 43.79 20.17 -22.57
N TYR A 385 43.99 19.40 -21.51
CA TYR A 385 43.97 19.94 -20.14
C TYR A 385 45.23 20.75 -19.80
N GLY A 386 46.32 20.59 -20.56
CA GLY A 386 47.57 21.30 -20.33
C GLY A 386 48.20 20.94 -18.97
N LYS A 387 48.47 21.96 -18.15
CA LYS A 387 49.05 21.78 -16.79
C LYS A 387 47.98 21.76 -15.68
N GLU A 388 46.69 21.77 -16.03
CA GLU A 388 45.61 21.74 -15.05
C GLU A 388 45.59 20.40 -14.31
N ASN A 389 45.46 20.42 -12.98
CA ASN A 389 45.16 19.21 -12.22
C ASN A 389 43.66 18.94 -12.33
N THR A 390 43.29 18.02 -13.21
CA THR A 390 41.89 17.68 -13.46
C THR A 390 41.34 16.66 -12.48
N LEU A 391 42.11 16.19 -11.50
CA LEU A 391 41.63 15.21 -10.51
C LEU A 391 40.91 15.88 -9.32
N ASN A 392 41.09 17.19 -9.13
CA ASN A 392 40.48 17.91 -8.03
C ASN A 392 39.01 18.24 -8.34
N ASN A 393 38.13 17.30 -8.03
CA ASN A 393 36.70 17.53 -8.05
C ASN A 393 36.31 18.22 -6.73
N ASN A 394 36.04 19.53 -6.77
CA ASN A 394 35.43 20.21 -5.62
C ASN A 394 34.12 19.48 -5.26
N SER A 395 33.81 19.39 -3.96
CA SER A 395 32.52 18.87 -3.51
C SER A 395 31.41 19.79 -4.06
N ILE A 396 30.63 19.28 -5.01
CA ILE A 396 29.50 19.98 -5.61
C ILE A 396 28.21 19.42 -5.01
N ASP A 397 27.23 20.29 -4.79
CA ASP A 397 25.87 19.85 -4.48
C ASP A 397 25.12 19.60 -5.79
N SER A 398 24.80 18.34 -6.08
CA SER A 398 24.09 17.90 -7.28
C SER A 398 22.75 18.59 -7.48
N ARG A 399 22.09 19.00 -6.39
CA ARG A 399 20.75 19.58 -6.42
C ARG A 399 20.71 20.94 -7.10
N GLU A 400 21.76 21.74 -6.97
CA GLU A 400 21.87 23.07 -7.60
C GLU A 400 21.91 23.02 -9.13
N PHE A 401 22.15 21.85 -9.72
CA PHE A 401 22.23 21.65 -11.16
C PHE A 401 20.86 21.36 -11.80
N MET A 402 19.82 21.22 -10.99
CA MET A 402 18.43 21.08 -11.44
C MET A 402 17.66 22.38 -11.22
N GLU A 403 16.72 22.70 -12.11
CA GLU A 403 15.99 23.97 -12.10
C GLU A 403 14.82 23.96 -11.10
N ASN A 404 14.04 22.88 -11.06
CA ASN A 404 12.77 22.85 -10.31
C ASN A 404 12.85 21.97 -9.06
N ARG A 405 12.85 22.63 -7.88
CA ARG A 405 12.93 21.99 -6.55
C ARG A 405 11.70 21.20 -6.10
N VAL A 406 10.56 21.33 -6.80
CA VAL A 406 9.39 20.47 -6.52
C VAL A 406 9.45 19.13 -7.25
N LEU A 407 10.41 19.00 -8.18
CA LEU A 407 10.73 17.74 -8.85
C LEU A 407 11.96 17.11 -8.19
N ALA A 408 12.24 15.85 -8.52
CA ALA A 408 13.43 15.17 -8.00
C ALA A 408 14.73 15.83 -8.49
N LEU A 409 15.72 15.97 -7.60
CA LEU A 409 16.94 16.75 -7.82
C LEU A 409 18.19 15.89 -8.04
N ASP A 410 18.34 14.82 -7.26
CA ASP A 410 19.41 13.84 -7.44
C ASP A 410 18.98 12.42 -7.03
N GLU A 411 19.93 11.47 -6.98
CA GLU A 411 19.66 10.09 -6.56
C GLU A 411 19.16 9.96 -5.09
N PHE A 412 19.22 11.03 -4.31
CA PHE A 412 18.65 11.13 -2.96
C PHE A 412 17.32 11.88 -2.94
N SER A 413 16.76 12.22 -4.09
CA SER A 413 15.44 12.82 -4.23
C SER A 413 14.46 11.82 -4.84
N LEU A 414 13.43 11.45 -4.07
CA LEU A 414 12.31 10.65 -4.55
C LEU A 414 11.11 11.56 -4.81
N ARG A 415 10.52 11.45 -5.99
CA ARG A 415 9.24 12.08 -6.30
C ARG A 415 8.17 11.02 -6.49
N VAL A 416 7.03 11.23 -5.83
CA VAL A 416 5.83 10.41 -5.96
C VAL A 416 4.69 11.30 -6.47
N GLU A 417 4.10 10.92 -7.59
CA GLU A 417 2.98 11.62 -8.22
C GLU A 417 1.72 10.76 -8.13
N TYR A 418 0.62 11.40 -7.79
CA TYR A 418 -0.70 10.79 -7.70
C TYR A 418 -1.50 11.05 -8.98
N ASP A 419 -2.52 10.24 -9.22
CA ASP A 419 -3.42 10.42 -10.36
C ASP A 419 -4.15 11.78 -10.27
N SER A 420 -4.14 12.56 -11.36
CA SER A 420 -4.80 13.87 -11.41
C SER A 420 -6.32 13.79 -11.26
N ASN A 421 -6.92 12.65 -11.62
CA ASN A 421 -8.35 12.40 -11.46
C ASN A 421 -8.70 11.87 -10.06
N GLU A 422 -7.72 11.40 -9.31
CA GLU A 422 -7.91 10.89 -7.95
C GLU A 422 -6.74 11.33 -7.03
N PRO A 423 -6.51 12.64 -6.85
CA PRO A 423 -5.40 13.09 -6.00
C PRO A 423 -5.60 12.65 -4.55
N THR A 424 -4.50 12.50 -3.82
CA THR A 424 -4.53 11.91 -2.47
C THR A 424 -4.80 12.94 -1.37
N SER A 425 -5.18 12.48 -0.18
CA SER A 425 -5.32 13.33 1.00
C SER A 425 -3.99 13.52 1.74
N LEU A 426 -3.93 14.51 2.63
CA LEU A 426 -2.77 14.72 3.51
C LEU A 426 -2.47 13.49 4.37
N SER A 427 -3.50 12.87 4.96
CA SER A 427 -3.33 11.66 5.80
C SER A 427 -2.80 10.49 5.00
N ASN A 428 -3.28 10.29 3.77
CA ASN A 428 -2.79 9.24 2.89
C ASN A 428 -1.34 9.51 2.46
N ALA A 429 -1.01 10.72 2.03
CA ALA A 429 0.38 11.07 1.68
C ALA A 429 1.35 10.88 2.87
N TYR A 430 0.92 11.24 4.08
CA TYR A 430 1.69 11.00 5.30
C TYR A 430 1.88 9.50 5.58
N SER A 431 0.82 8.70 5.42
CA SER A 431 0.90 7.24 5.54
C SER A 431 1.81 6.61 4.47
N ASP A 432 1.87 7.20 3.26
CA ASP A 432 2.76 6.73 2.20
C ASP A 432 4.22 6.81 2.60
N ILE A 433 4.64 7.98 3.06
CA ILE A 433 6.03 8.24 3.49
C ILE A 433 6.38 7.52 4.81
N GLN A 434 5.39 7.16 5.64
CA GLN A 434 5.63 6.46 6.90
C GLN A 434 5.62 4.93 6.77
N SER A 435 4.88 4.35 5.83
CA SER A 435 4.64 2.89 5.84
C SER A 435 4.45 2.20 4.49
N THR A 436 4.19 2.95 3.42
CA THR A 436 3.99 2.37 2.07
C THR A 436 5.29 2.36 1.28
N LEU A 437 6.03 3.47 1.31
CA LEU A 437 7.31 3.63 0.63
C LEU A 437 8.40 2.98 1.48
N ILE A 438 8.60 1.67 1.28
CA ILE A 438 9.65 0.88 1.92
C ILE A 438 10.69 0.51 0.86
N PRO A 439 11.99 0.81 1.06
CA PRO A 439 13.00 0.60 0.04
C PRO A 439 13.37 -0.89 -0.08
N VAL A 440 14.00 -1.28 -1.19
CA VAL A 440 14.67 -2.59 -1.36
C VAL A 440 15.95 -2.45 -2.18
N ASN A 441 17.00 -3.17 -1.79
CA ASN A 441 18.21 -3.29 -2.60
C ASN A 441 17.98 -4.35 -3.70
N ARG A 442 17.56 -3.92 -4.90
CA ARG A 442 17.30 -4.83 -6.03
C ARG A 442 18.53 -5.62 -6.47
N LYS A 443 19.72 -4.99 -6.49
CA LYS A 443 20.97 -5.66 -6.88
C LYS A 443 21.23 -6.88 -5.99
N PHE A 444 21.03 -6.74 -4.68
CA PHE A 444 21.11 -7.85 -3.74
C PHE A 444 20.06 -8.93 -4.07
N VAL A 445 18.78 -8.55 -4.21
CA VAL A 445 17.68 -9.49 -4.53
C VAL A 445 18.00 -10.30 -5.78
N GLU A 446 18.45 -9.66 -6.85
CA GLU A 446 18.80 -10.32 -8.11
C GLU A 446 20.06 -11.19 -7.97
N SER A 447 21.06 -10.75 -7.18
CA SER A 447 22.30 -11.52 -6.96
C SER A 447 22.11 -12.84 -6.22
N ILE A 448 21.04 -12.96 -5.40
CA ILE A 448 20.74 -14.17 -4.62
C ILE A 448 19.77 -15.13 -5.32
N GLY A 449 19.40 -14.87 -6.58
CA GLY A 449 18.45 -15.69 -7.35
C GLY A 449 17.07 -15.07 -7.55
N GLY A 450 16.90 -13.80 -7.19
CA GLY A 450 15.69 -13.02 -7.47
C GLY A 450 14.64 -13.06 -6.37
N ILE A 451 13.46 -12.52 -6.67
CA ILE A 451 12.40 -12.25 -5.70
C ILE A 451 11.84 -13.49 -5.00
N ARG A 452 12.00 -14.68 -5.59
CA ARG A 452 11.57 -15.96 -4.99
C ARG A 452 12.46 -16.39 -3.82
N GLU A 453 13.73 -16.02 -3.86
CA GLU A 453 14.73 -16.36 -2.84
C GLU A 453 14.77 -15.32 -1.72
N PHE A 454 14.41 -14.07 -2.02
CA PHE A 454 14.43 -12.98 -1.06
C PHE A 454 13.58 -13.29 0.17
N GLY A 455 14.18 -13.14 1.36
CA GLY A 455 13.50 -13.28 2.64
C GLY A 455 13.10 -14.72 3.04
N LEU A 456 13.65 -15.75 2.40
CA LEU A 456 13.43 -17.15 2.84
C LEU A 456 14.20 -17.48 4.14
N ASP A 457 15.32 -16.81 4.38
CA ASP A 457 16.11 -16.93 5.59
C ASP A 457 16.91 -15.63 5.82
N LYS A 458 17.62 -15.56 6.95
CA LYS A 458 18.42 -14.38 7.35
C LYS A 458 19.50 -13.99 6.34
N SER A 459 20.15 -14.95 5.67
CA SER A 459 21.23 -14.69 4.70
C SER A 459 20.72 -14.10 3.39
N LYS A 460 19.42 -14.29 3.10
CA LYS A 460 18.72 -13.79 1.92
C LYS A 460 17.93 -12.51 2.20
N PHE A 461 18.36 -11.73 3.18
CA PHE A 461 17.69 -10.50 3.62
C PHE A 461 18.70 -9.43 4.04
N LEU A 462 18.40 -8.16 3.74
CA LEU A 462 19.17 -7.01 4.20
C LEU A 462 18.32 -6.10 5.09
N THR A 463 18.98 -5.46 6.06
CA THR A 463 18.36 -4.47 6.96
C THR A 463 19.01 -3.10 6.75
N ASN A 464 18.26 -2.01 6.88
CA ASN A 464 18.81 -0.64 6.93
C ASN A 464 18.34 0.14 8.18
N GLY A 465 17.55 -0.49 9.05
CA GLY A 465 16.94 0.13 10.22
C GLY A 465 17.78 0.05 11.52
N PRO A 466 17.15 0.37 12.66
CA PRO A 466 17.81 0.47 13.97
C PRO A 466 18.26 -0.87 14.57
N PHE A 467 17.79 -2.00 14.03
CA PHE A 467 18.13 -3.34 14.53
C PHE A 467 18.58 -4.30 13.43
N TYR A 468 19.53 -5.18 13.78
CA TYR A 468 19.87 -6.38 13.02
C TYR A 468 19.10 -7.59 13.55
N ILE A 469 18.77 -8.53 12.67
CA ILE A 469 18.24 -9.83 13.06
C ILE A 469 19.41 -10.70 13.56
N LYS A 470 19.50 -10.94 14.88
CA LYS A 470 20.49 -11.85 15.46
C LYS A 470 20.13 -13.29 15.13
N ASN A 471 18.91 -13.69 15.46
CA ASN A 471 18.40 -15.05 15.26
C ASN A 471 16.92 -15.00 14.82
N ILE A 472 16.50 -15.96 14.01
CA ILE A 472 15.12 -16.08 13.54
C ILE A 472 14.75 -17.54 13.33
N VAL A 473 13.59 -17.92 13.84
CA VAL A 473 12.92 -19.18 13.56
C VAL A 473 11.55 -18.82 13.01
N LEU A 474 11.27 -19.17 11.77
CA LEU A 474 9.99 -18.88 11.09
C LEU A 474 8.93 -19.94 11.44
N GLY A 475 7.65 -19.58 11.35
CA GLY A 475 6.51 -20.48 11.57
C GLY A 475 5.76 -20.34 12.91
N PRO A 476 4.73 -21.18 13.15
CA PRO A 476 3.74 -21.02 14.23
C PRO A 476 4.23 -21.10 15.69
N GLN A 477 5.49 -21.44 15.90
CA GLN A 477 6.16 -21.45 17.22
C GLN A 477 7.55 -20.81 17.15
N GLY A 478 7.72 -19.94 16.14
CA GLY A 478 8.96 -19.26 15.87
C GLY A 478 9.21 -18.06 16.79
N TYR A 479 10.33 -17.38 16.52
CA TYR A 479 10.66 -16.13 17.16
C TYR A 479 11.66 -15.34 16.32
N MET A 480 11.82 -14.06 16.64
CA MET A 480 12.83 -13.18 16.10
C MET A 480 13.57 -12.47 17.25
N GLU A 481 14.90 -12.53 17.23
CA GLU A 481 15.76 -11.77 18.13
C GLU A 481 16.42 -10.64 17.37
N LEU A 482 16.13 -9.41 17.80
CA LEU A 482 16.67 -8.18 17.26
C LEU A 482 17.74 -7.64 18.19
N VAL A 483 18.85 -7.17 17.63
CA VAL A 483 19.93 -6.48 18.36
C VAL A 483 20.20 -5.13 17.74
N LYS A 484 20.55 -4.16 18.58
CA LYS A 484 20.81 -2.80 18.16
C LYS A 484 21.89 -2.72 17.08
N ASN A 485 21.61 -1.97 16.02
CA ASN A 485 22.56 -1.62 14.98
C ASN A 485 23.34 -0.37 15.40
N ASN A 486 24.62 -0.56 15.80
CA ASN A 486 25.46 0.55 16.23
C ASN A 486 25.94 1.45 15.09
N THR A 487 25.93 0.98 13.83
CA THR A 487 26.32 1.76 12.65
C THR A 487 25.15 2.51 12.03
N TYR A 488 23.93 2.31 12.54
CA TYR A 488 22.75 3.07 12.13
C TYR A 488 22.94 4.56 12.48
N TYR A 489 22.59 5.47 11.55
CA TYR A 489 22.88 6.91 11.69
C TYR A 489 22.29 7.54 12.97
N SER A 490 21.15 7.00 13.44
CA SER A 490 20.45 7.45 14.66
C SER A 490 20.56 6.43 15.82
N SER A 491 21.62 5.61 15.83
CA SER A 491 21.84 4.55 16.84
C SER A 491 21.95 5.09 18.27
N THR A 492 22.42 6.32 18.47
CA THR A 492 22.51 6.97 19.77
C THR A 492 21.13 7.18 20.42
N LYS A 493 20.09 7.34 19.59
CA LYS A 493 18.69 7.51 20.02
C LYS A 493 17.93 6.18 20.15
N THR A 494 18.51 5.06 19.72
CA THR A 494 17.95 3.71 19.92
C THR A 494 18.08 3.28 21.38
N ILE A 495 16.93 2.96 22.00
CA ILE A 495 16.82 2.74 23.44
C ILE A 495 17.17 1.30 23.84
N SER A 496 16.49 0.31 23.28
CA SER A 496 16.72 -1.10 23.59
C SER A 496 17.96 -1.64 22.87
N ASP A 497 18.74 -2.48 23.55
CA ASP A 497 19.90 -3.16 22.97
C ASP A 497 19.52 -4.53 22.39
N SER A 498 18.55 -5.21 23.01
CA SER A 498 18.03 -6.51 22.56
C SER A 498 16.51 -6.63 22.73
N ILE A 499 15.83 -7.04 21.67
CA ILE A 499 14.38 -7.27 21.64
C ILE A 499 14.09 -8.70 21.20
N LYS A 500 13.16 -9.38 21.87
CA LYS A 500 12.67 -10.71 21.46
C LYS A 500 11.19 -10.64 21.09
N ILE A 501 10.86 -11.10 19.89
CA ILE A 501 9.50 -11.14 19.36
C ILE A 501 9.11 -12.61 19.20
N TYR A 502 8.10 -13.06 19.93
CA TYR A 502 7.54 -14.40 19.84
C TYR A 502 6.46 -14.47 18.76
N PHE A 503 6.34 -15.62 18.08
CA PHE A 503 5.30 -15.87 17.09
C PHE A 503 4.17 -16.70 17.73
N SER A 504 3.03 -16.06 17.98
CA SER A 504 1.86 -16.70 18.61
C SER A 504 0.59 -15.88 18.36
N SER A 505 -0.47 -16.57 17.92
CA SER A 505 -1.80 -16.00 17.65
C SER A 505 -2.79 -16.20 18.81
N ASP A 506 -2.46 -17.07 19.78
CA ASP A 506 -3.38 -17.46 20.86
C ASP A 506 -3.33 -16.43 22.01
N ALA A 507 -4.43 -15.70 22.19
CA ALA A 507 -4.53 -14.66 23.22
C ALA A 507 -4.38 -15.21 24.65
N ASN A 508 -4.78 -16.46 24.93
CA ASN A 508 -4.64 -17.07 26.25
C ASN A 508 -3.17 -17.40 26.54
N ILE A 509 -2.46 -17.96 25.57
CA ILE A 509 -1.01 -18.21 25.67
C ILE A 509 -0.27 -16.88 25.86
N ASN A 510 -0.61 -15.87 25.06
CA ASN A 510 0.04 -14.57 25.11
C ASN A 510 -0.22 -13.85 26.46
N SER A 511 -1.43 -13.97 27.00
CA SER A 511 -1.78 -13.47 28.34
C SER A 511 -0.94 -14.14 29.44
N ALA A 512 -0.76 -15.48 29.40
CA ALA A 512 0.13 -16.17 30.32
C ALA A 512 1.60 -15.70 30.18
N MET A 513 2.09 -15.50 28.95
CA MET A 513 3.43 -14.95 28.72
C MET A 513 3.60 -13.53 29.27
N TYR A 514 2.54 -12.72 29.25
CA TYR A 514 2.54 -11.38 29.82
C TYR A 514 2.62 -11.42 31.36
N ASP A 515 1.79 -12.28 31.98
CA ASP A 515 1.76 -12.49 33.43
C ASP A 515 3.10 -13.01 33.97
N ASP A 516 3.75 -13.91 33.23
CA ASP A 516 5.09 -14.44 33.54
C ASP A 516 6.23 -13.44 33.24
N GLY A 517 5.93 -12.32 32.58
CA GLY A 517 6.88 -11.25 32.26
C GLY A 517 7.81 -11.54 31.06
N TYR A 518 7.47 -12.50 30.20
CA TYR A 518 8.19 -12.77 28.94
C TYR A 518 7.92 -11.71 27.87
N ILE A 519 6.70 -11.17 27.84
CA ILE A 519 6.31 -10.10 26.92
C ILE A 519 5.75 -8.90 27.70
N ALA A 520 5.79 -7.74 27.06
CA ALA A 520 5.37 -6.47 27.63
C ALA A 520 4.02 -5.98 27.11
N ALA A 521 3.46 -6.61 26.07
CA ALA A 521 2.14 -6.24 25.55
C ALA A 521 1.42 -7.41 24.88
N THR A 522 0.10 -7.47 25.03
CA THR A 522 -0.79 -8.42 24.35
C THR A 522 -2.25 -7.95 24.34
N LYS A 523 -3.06 -8.51 23.44
CA LYS A 523 -4.53 -8.45 23.54
C LYS A 523 -4.99 -9.23 24.78
N ILE A 524 -6.02 -8.74 25.47
CA ILE A 524 -6.62 -9.39 26.64
C ILE A 524 -7.79 -10.28 26.16
N PRO A 525 -7.76 -11.61 26.40
CA PRO A 525 -8.88 -12.49 26.09
C PRO A 525 -10.18 -12.00 26.75
N ALA A 526 -11.31 -12.09 26.04
CA ALA A 526 -12.61 -11.61 26.53
C ALA A 526 -12.95 -12.13 27.94
N VAL A 527 -12.70 -13.42 28.18
CA VAL A 527 -12.96 -14.09 29.48
C VAL A 527 -12.08 -13.58 30.62
N GLN A 528 -10.96 -12.90 30.33
CA GLN A 528 -10.03 -12.39 31.32
C GLN A 528 -10.13 -10.88 31.55
N GLN A 529 -10.89 -10.14 30.74
CA GLN A 529 -10.98 -8.68 30.81
C GLN A 529 -11.43 -8.19 32.20
N ILE A 530 -12.43 -8.84 32.82
CA ILE A 530 -12.90 -8.49 34.17
C ILE A 530 -11.82 -8.79 35.23
N ASN A 531 -11.09 -9.91 35.09
CA ASN A 531 -10.02 -10.28 36.02
C ASN A 531 -8.86 -9.26 35.97
N TYR A 532 -8.47 -8.87 34.77
CA TYR A 532 -7.43 -7.85 34.56
C TYR A 532 -7.90 -6.49 35.10
N TRP A 533 -9.14 -6.12 34.82
CA TRP A 533 -9.71 -4.84 35.27
C TRP A 533 -9.81 -4.77 36.79
N THR A 534 -10.20 -5.84 37.47
CA THR A 534 -10.33 -5.87 38.93
C THR A 534 -8.98 -5.88 39.65
N ASN A 535 -7.91 -6.33 38.99
CA ASN A 535 -6.55 -6.30 39.53
C ASN A 535 -5.91 -4.89 39.44
N LYS A 536 -5.63 -4.28 40.59
CA LYS A 536 -5.01 -2.94 40.69
C LYS A 536 -3.62 -2.85 40.05
N SER A 537 -2.86 -3.95 39.93
CA SER A 537 -1.54 -3.93 39.28
C SER A 537 -1.62 -3.90 37.77
N TYR A 538 -2.67 -4.45 37.18
CA TYR A 538 -2.86 -4.53 35.73
C TYR A 538 -3.65 -3.36 35.17
N ARG A 539 -4.66 -2.88 35.92
CA ARG A 539 -5.53 -1.77 35.50
C ARG A 539 -4.79 -0.56 34.90
N PRO A 540 -3.65 -0.07 35.45
CA PRO A 540 -2.94 1.08 34.88
C PRO A 540 -2.35 0.84 33.48
N PHE A 541 -2.17 -0.42 33.09
CA PHE A 541 -1.58 -0.83 31.82
C PHE A 541 -2.65 -1.29 30.80
N MET A 542 -3.91 -1.34 31.21
CA MET A 542 -5.02 -1.68 30.32
C MET A 542 -5.42 -0.47 29.48
N LYS A 543 -5.57 -0.70 28.18
CA LYS A 543 -6.06 0.29 27.23
C LYS A 543 -7.11 -0.36 26.33
N LYS A 544 -8.14 0.40 25.98
CA LYS A 544 -9.04 0.04 24.90
C LYS A 544 -8.44 0.54 23.59
N SER A 545 -8.14 -0.38 22.69
CA SER A 545 -7.76 -0.06 21.32
C SER A 545 -9.03 0.04 20.47
N SER A 546 -9.04 0.96 19.51
CA SER A 546 -10.13 1.11 18.54
C SER A 546 -9.51 1.34 17.16
N GLY A 547 -9.92 0.56 16.18
CA GLY A 547 -9.61 0.81 14.77
C GLY A 547 -10.87 1.17 13.98
N PHE A 548 -10.74 1.11 12.67
CA PHE A 548 -11.77 1.51 11.71
C PHE A 548 -11.77 0.52 10.57
N GLY A 549 -12.93 -0.04 10.27
CA GLY A 549 -12.99 -1.08 9.27
C GLY A 549 -14.31 -1.82 9.21
N THR A 550 -14.63 -2.42 8.07
CA THR A 550 -15.87 -3.19 7.92
C THR A 550 -15.53 -4.66 7.70
N ILE A 551 -15.94 -5.50 8.65
CA ILE A 551 -16.12 -6.92 8.38
C ILE A 551 -17.49 -7.13 7.75
N ALA A 552 -17.51 -7.91 6.68
CA ALA A 552 -18.72 -8.25 5.96
C ALA A 552 -18.72 -9.73 5.52
N LEU A 553 -19.91 -10.21 5.17
CA LEU A 553 -20.04 -11.35 4.27
C LEU A 553 -20.00 -10.85 2.83
N ALA A 554 -19.15 -11.44 2.00
CA ALA A 554 -19.18 -11.20 0.56
C ALA A 554 -19.73 -12.43 -0.18
N PHE A 555 -20.54 -12.15 -1.20
CA PHE A 555 -21.13 -13.18 -2.06
C PHE A 555 -20.33 -13.34 -3.33
N ASN A 556 -20.07 -14.57 -3.75
CA ASN A 556 -19.54 -14.84 -5.07
C ASN A 556 -20.64 -14.68 -6.13
N LEU A 557 -20.64 -13.52 -6.82
CA LEU A 557 -21.56 -13.19 -7.92
C LEU A 557 -20.88 -13.22 -9.29
N ASP A 558 -19.73 -13.89 -9.37
CA ASP A 558 -18.95 -14.02 -10.58
C ASP A 558 -19.67 -14.86 -11.63
N GLN A 559 -19.79 -14.31 -12.83
CA GLN A 559 -20.56 -14.90 -13.92
C GLN A 559 -19.83 -16.05 -14.62
N GLU A 560 -18.58 -16.35 -14.26
CA GLU A 560 -17.85 -17.48 -14.81
C GLU A 560 -17.81 -18.67 -13.84
N THR A 561 -17.51 -18.41 -12.57
CA THR A 561 -17.36 -19.44 -11.55
C THR A 561 -18.67 -19.78 -10.85
N ASN A 562 -19.62 -18.84 -10.77
CA ASN A 562 -20.83 -19.02 -9.98
C ASN A 562 -22.14 -18.62 -10.68
N LYS A 563 -22.16 -18.52 -12.01
CA LYS A 563 -23.34 -18.11 -12.82
C LYS A 563 -24.66 -18.81 -12.46
N ASN A 564 -24.59 -20.11 -12.23
CA ASN A 564 -25.77 -20.95 -11.98
C ASN A 564 -26.10 -21.10 -10.50
N SER A 565 -25.32 -20.49 -9.59
CA SER A 565 -25.62 -20.53 -8.16
C SER A 565 -26.84 -19.68 -7.86
N LEU A 566 -27.68 -20.20 -6.97
CA LEU A 566 -28.88 -19.53 -6.50
C LEU A 566 -28.57 -18.24 -5.72
N ILE A 567 -27.30 -18.06 -5.29
CA ILE A 567 -26.84 -16.82 -4.65
C ILE A 567 -26.92 -15.60 -5.58
N ASN A 568 -27.04 -15.80 -6.89
CA ASN A 568 -27.29 -14.71 -7.85
C ASN A 568 -28.70 -14.10 -7.71
N ASP A 569 -29.65 -14.77 -7.05
CA ASP A 569 -30.96 -14.19 -6.78
C ASP A 569 -30.88 -13.16 -5.63
N VAL A 570 -31.28 -11.94 -5.95
CA VAL A 570 -31.27 -10.81 -5.00
C VAL A 570 -32.18 -11.03 -3.79
N ASP A 571 -33.28 -11.79 -3.94
CA ASP A 571 -34.19 -12.06 -2.83
C ASP A 571 -33.56 -13.06 -1.84
N LEU A 572 -32.78 -14.05 -2.30
CA LEU A 572 -32.01 -14.93 -1.41
C LEU A 572 -30.96 -14.16 -0.62
N ARG A 573 -30.21 -13.26 -1.27
CA ARG A 573 -29.20 -12.44 -0.60
C ARG A 573 -29.81 -11.47 0.43
N ASN A 574 -30.93 -10.85 0.10
CA ASN A 574 -31.67 -10.01 1.05
C ASN A 574 -32.22 -10.84 2.22
N ALA A 575 -32.70 -12.06 1.98
CA ALA A 575 -33.12 -12.96 3.06
C ALA A 575 -31.96 -13.24 4.03
N LEU A 576 -30.75 -13.50 3.52
CA LEU A 576 -29.54 -13.65 4.32
C LEU A 576 -29.22 -12.35 5.09
N TYR A 577 -29.23 -11.19 4.42
CA TYR A 577 -28.90 -9.88 5.01
C TYR A 577 -29.71 -9.57 6.27
N PHE A 578 -31.03 -9.76 6.20
CA PHE A 578 -31.96 -9.46 7.29
C PHE A 578 -32.08 -10.61 8.31
N GLY A 579 -31.60 -11.81 7.98
CA GLY A 579 -31.65 -12.99 8.82
C GLY A 579 -30.47 -13.15 9.80
N ILE A 580 -29.45 -12.29 9.70
CA ILE A 580 -28.25 -12.35 10.55
C ILE A 580 -28.39 -11.41 11.74
N ASN A 581 -28.24 -11.94 12.95
CA ASN A 581 -28.14 -11.17 14.18
C ASN A 581 -26.68 -10.76 14.43
N ARG A 582 -26.32 -9.52 14.07
CA ARG A 582 -24.92 -9.04 14.14
C ARG A 582 -24.42 -8.89 15.57
N ASN A 583 -25.29 -8.52 16.52
CA ASN A 583 -24.92 -8.39 17.92
C ASN A 583 -24.55 -9.75 18.54
N GLU A 584 -25.29 -10.81 18.19
CA GLU A 584 -24.94 -12.17 18.62
C GLU A 584 -23.68 -12.68 17.90
N MET A 585 -23.53 -12.38 16.60
CA MET A 585 -22.33 -12.69 15.82
C MET A 585 -21.06 -12.16 16.51
N LEU A 586 -21.05 -10.87 16.90
CA LEU A 586 -19.94 -10.21 17.58
C LEU A 586 -19.43 -11.00 18.80
N ASN A 587 -20.37 -11.49 19.62
CA ASN A 587 -20.04 -12.24 20.83
C ASN A 587 -19.45 -13.61 20.52
N ILE A 588 -19.91 -14.26 19.45
CA ILE A 588 -19.45 -15.59 19.05
C ILE A 588 -18.03 -15.53 18.44
N VAL A 589 -17.74 -14.49 17.67
CA VAL A 589 -16.41 -14.32 17.02
C VAL A 589 -15.37 -13.65 17.91
N GLY A 590 -15.75 -13.16 19.10
CA GLY A 590 -14.85 -12.57 20.08
C GLY A 590 -14.65 -11.05 19.96
N TRP A 591 -15.51 -10.35 19.22
CA TRP A 591 -15.50 -8.90 19.03
C TRP A 591 -16.46 -8.19 20.00
N ASN A 592 -16.51 -8.63 21.26
CA ASN A 592 -17.50 -8.19 22.26
C ASN A 592 -17.40 -6.69 22.60
N SER A 593 -16.32 -6.01 22.22
CA SER A 593 -16.15 -4.57 22.42
C SER A 593 -16.49 -3.73 21.19
N SER A 594 -16.79 -4.37 20.04
CA SER A 594 -17.16 -3.72 18.78
C SER A 594 -18.67 -3.46 18.64
N PHE A 595 -19.04 -2.82 17.53
CA PHE A 595 -20.40 -2.40 17.20
C PHE A 595 -20.97 -3.16 15.99
N PRO A 596 -22.26 -3.55 16.01
CA PRO A 596 -22.96 -4.03 14.83
C PRO A 596 -23.01 -2.96 13.73
N VAL A 597 -22.65 -3.34 12.51
CA VAL A 597 -22.62 -2.42 11.36
C VAL A 597 -23.52 -2.90 10.25
N ILE A 598 -24.33 -1.99 9.70
CA ILE A 598 -25.26 -2.24 8.59
C ILE A 598 -24.94 -1.40 7.34
N THR A 599 -23.89 -0.58 7.39
CA THR A 599 -23.40 0.27 6.29
C THR A 599 -22.15 -0.37 5.71
N TRP A 600 -21.97 -0.34 4.39
CA TRP A 600 -20.77 -0.90 3.77
C TRP A 600 -19.55 -0.01 4.01
N THR A 601 -19.70 1.29 3.80
CA THR A 601 -18.70 2.30 4.14
C THR A 601 -18.34 2.25 5.63
N ALA A 602 -17.06 2.01 5.93
CA ALA A 602 -16.55 1.95 7.29
C ALA A 602 -16.51 3.33 7.94
N PHE A 603 -16.76 3.35 9.26
CA PHE A 603 -16.72 4.56 10.06
C PHE A 603 -15.30 5.13 10.16
N GLY A 604 -15.17 6.46 10.20
CA GLY A 604 -13.92 7.19 10.44
C GLY A 604 -12.92 7.17 9.28
N GLN A 605 -13.30 6.62 8.12
CA GLN A 605 -12.42 6.43 6.98
C GLN A 605 -12.46 7.58 5.94
N GLY A 606 -13.40 8.52 6.06
CA GLY A 606 -13.51 9.61 5.10
C GLY A 606 -14.14 10.87 5.68
N SER A 607 -13.52 12.01 5.36
CA SER A 607 -14.05 13.33 5.68
C SER A 607 -14.07 14.24 4.46
N SER A 608 -14.91 15.27 4.51
CA SER A 608 -14.91 16.37 3.54
C SER A 608 -13.60 17.16 3.64
N SER A 609 -13.35 18.05 2.70
CA SER A 609 -12.24 19.02 2.77
C SER A 609 -12.35 19.96 4.00
N PHE A 610 -13.54 20.07 4.59
CA PHE A 610 -13.81 20.83 5.82
C PHE A 610 -13.70 19.98 7.11
N GLY A 611 -13.52 18.66 6.98
CA GLY A 611 -13.41 17.73 8.10
C GLY A 611 -14.73 17.08 8.53
N ASP A 612 -15.81 17.25 7.77
CA ASP A 612 -17.09 16.60 8.06
C ASP A 612 -17.02 15.11 7.73
N ALA A 613 -17.35 14.27 8.69
CA ALA A 613 -17.31 12.82 8.51
C ALA A 613 -18.41 12.36 7.52
N VAL A 614 -18.10 11.40 6.64
CA VAL A 614 -19.05 10.89 5.64
C VAL A 614 -20.32 10.31 6.26
N GLU A 615 -20.20 9.80 7.48
CA GLU A 615 -21.25 9.17 8.27
C GLU A 615 -22.38 10.14 8.63
N ILE A 616 -22.08 11.45 8.71
CA ILE A 616 -23.09 12.49 8.91
C ILE A 616 -24.11 12.46 7.76
N GLY A 617 -23.67 12.09 6.55
CA GLY A 617 -24.55 11.92 5.40
C GLY A 617 -25.46 10.69 5.47
N PHE A 618 -25.22 9.76 6.40
CA PHE A 618 -26.04 8.58 6.65
C PHE A 618 -26.98 8.76 7.84
N ASP A 619 -26.67 9.71 8.73
CA ASP A 619 -27.45 10.00 9.93
C ASP A 619 -28.89 10.40 9.56
N HIS A 620 -29.86 9.76 10.22
CA HIS A 620 -31.31 9.97 10.03
C HIS A 620 -31.87 9.61 8.64
N ASP A 621 -31.03 9.10 7.72
CA ASP A 621 -31.51 8.60 6.43
C ASP A 621 -32.00 7.15 6.55
N PHE A 622 -32.93 6.77 5.68
CA PHE A 622 -33.55 5.44 5.68
C PHE A 622 -33.91 5.00 4.26
N MET A 623 -34.18 3.70 4.12
CA MET A 623 -34.83 3.12 2.94
C MET A 623 -35.93 2.15 3.35
N LYS A 624 -36.79 1.78 2.40
CA LYS A 624 -37.78 0.71 2.53
C LYS A 624 -37.35 -0.53 1.73
N THR A 625 -37.94 -1.67 2.06
CA THR A 625 -37.63 -2.95 1.39
C THR A 625 -38.70 -3.29 0.35
N LYS A 626 -38.47 -4.30 -0.48
CA LYS A 626 -39.45 -4.78 -1.48
C LYS A 626 -40.65 -5.51 -0.83
N VAL A 627 -40.57 -5.80 0.46
CA VAL A 627 -41.51 -6.65 1.20
C VAL A 627 -42.14 -5.93 2.40
N SER A 628 -41.69 -4.72 2.73
CA SER A 628 -42.16 -3.99 3.90
C SER A 628 -41.94 -2.49 3.75
N ASP A 629 -42.95 -1.72 4.16
CA ASP A 629 -42.92 -0.26 4.30
C ASP A 629 -42.17 0.23 5.54
N LYS A 630 -41.67 -0.67 6.39
CA LYS A 630 -40.86 -0.32 7.55
C LYS A 630 -39.61 0.44 7.08
N LYS A 631 -39.37 1.61 7.68
CA LYS A 631 -38.17 2.40 7.46
C LYS A 631 -36.98 1.71 8.12
N ILE A 632 -36.00 1.30 7.31
CA ILE A 632 -34.74 0.71 7.77
C ILE A 632 -33.67 1.80 7.67
N PRO A 633 -32.99 2.18 8.77
CA PRO A 633 -32.01 3.26 8.75
C PRO A 633 -30.79 2.85 7.91
N ILE A 634 -30.16 3.80 7.21
CA ILE A 634 -28.93 3.51 6.44
C ILE A 634 -27.76 3.20 7.38
N GLN A 635 -27.70 3.83 8.54
CA GLN A 635 -26.67 3.57 9.54
C GLN A 635 -27.27 3.02 10.84
N ASN A 636 -26.55 2.14 11.53
CA ASN A 636 -27.06 1.53 12.76
C ASN A 636 -27.02 2.50 13.95
N TYR A 637 -25.91 3.24 14.07
CA TYR A 637 -25.66 4.23 15.13
C TYR A 637 -25.40 5.57 14.47
N ASN A 638 -25.76 6.69 15.09
CA ASN A 638 -25.33 7.99 14.56
C ASN A 638 -23.80 8.16 14.75
N HIS A 639 -23.22 9.15 14.08
CA HIS A 639 -21.77 9.40 14.16
C HIS A 639 -21.29 9.62 15.62
N VAL A 640 -22.06 10.36 16.44
CA VAL A 640 -21.69 10.71 17.82
C VAL A 640 -21.65 9.49 18.74
N ASP A 641 -22.66 8.63 18.67
CA ASP A 641 -22.75 7.40 19.45
C ASP A 641 -21.60 6.45 19.06
N HIS A 642 -21.23 6.45 17.79
CA HIS A 642 -20.12 5.65 17.31
C HIS A 642 -18.76 6.09 17.87
N LEU A 643 -18.55 7.40 18.10
CA LEU A 643 -17.33 7.91 18.75
C LEU A 643 -17.17 7.38 20.19
N ALA A 644 -18.24 6.87 20.80
CA ALA A 644 -18.18 6.35 22.16
C ALA A 644 -17.23 5.15 22.32
N LYS A 645 -16.90 4.45 21.21
CA LYS A 645 -15.99 3.30 21.20
C LYS A 645 -14.61 3.59 21.78
N GLN A 646 -14.16 4.84 21.73
CA GLN A 646 -12.86 5.28 22.24
C GLN A 646 -12.81 5.43 23.77
N TYR A 647 -13.97 5.48 24.44
CA TYR A 647 -14.02 5.58 25.89
C TYR A 647 -13.92 4.20 26.53
N ASN A 648 -13.31 4.16 27.72
CA ASN A 648 -13.21 2.95 28.54
C ASN A 648 -14.56 2.51 29.12
N ASN A 649 -15.50 3.46 29.30
CA ASN A 649 -16.83 3.22 29.83
C ASN A 649 -17.88 3.81 28.87
N GLU A 650 -18.33 3.02 27.90
CA GLU A 650 -19.44 3.36 27.03
C GLU A 650 -20.75 2.70 27.48
N HIS A 651 -21.88 3.38 27.29
CA HIS A 651 -23.23 2.84 27.49
C HIS A 651 -24.10 3.13 26.26
N VAL A 652 -23.68 2.60 25.11
CA VAL A 652 -24.42 2.73 23.85
C VAL A 652 -25.27 1.49 23.64
N ASP A 653 -26.54 1.67 23.26
CA ASP A 653 -27.43 0.58 22.87
C ASP A 653 -26.82 -0.17 21.68
N ARG A 654 -26.64 -1.49 21.80
CA ARG A 654 -26.03 -2.33 20.74
C ARG A 654 -27.06 -3.13 19.94
N THR A 655 -28.30 -2.66 19.90
CA THR A 655 -29.33 -3.27 19.08
C THR A 655 -28.93 -3.25 17.59
N ASP A 656 -29.12 -4.38 16.89
CA ASP A 656 -28.95 -4.48 15.44
C ASP A 656 -30.25 -4.04 14.75
N LEU A 657 -30.28 -2.82 14.23
CA LEU A 657 -31.44 -2.27 13.51
C LEU A 657 -31.62 -2.86 12.11
N GLY A 658 -30.62 -3.60 11.59
CA GLY A 658 -30.68 -4.30 10.31
C GLY A 658 -31.21 -5.73 10.42
N TYR A 659 -31.28 -6.32 11.61
CA TYR A 659 -31.82 -7.66 11.81
C TYR A 659 -33.36 -7.63 11.89
N ASN A 660 -34.02 -8.38 11.00
CA ASN A 660 -35.48 -8.48 10.98
C ASN A 660 -35.95 -9.79 10.34
N LEU A 661 -36.34 -10.77 11.16
CA LEU A 661 -36.78 -12.08 10.70
C LEU A 661 -38.03 -12.06 9.84
N GLU A 662 -38.95 -11.12 10.05
CA GLU A 662 -40.17 -11.01 9.25
C GLU A 662 -39.84 -10.60 7.81
N ILE A 663 -39.02 -9.57 7.66
CA ILE A 663 -38.50 -9.12 6.36
C ILE A 663 -37.67 -10.24 5.70
N ALA A 664 -36.79 -10.89 6.46
CA ALA A 664 -35.96 -11.99 5.97
C ALA A 664 -36.80 -13.15 5.43
N ARG A 665 -37.84 -13.56 6.15
CA ARG A 665 -38.77 -14.63 5.75
C ARG A 665 -39.63 -14.22 4.55
N ALA A 666 -40.04 -12.95 4.45
CA ALA A 666 -40.78 -12.47 3.30
C ALA A 666 -39.92 -12.47 2.02
N TYR A 667 -38.64 -12.09 2.11
CA TYR A 667 -37.70 -12.24 0.99
C TYR A 667 -37.46 -13.71 0.63
N MET A 668 -37.31 -14.59 1.62
CA MET A 668 -37.20 -16.04 1.39
C MET A 668 -38.45 -16.60 0.70
N GLN A 669 -39.63 -16.10 1.04
CA GLN A 669 -40.87 -16.51 0.37
C GLN A 669 -40.88 -16.09 -1.10
N ARG A 670 -40.51 -14.84 -1.41
CA ARG A 670 -40.37 -14.37 -2.80
C ARG A 670 -39.37 -15.20 -3.59
N PHE A 671 -38.26 -15.60 -2.96
CA PHE A 671 -37.29 -16.49 -3.57
C PHE A 671 -37.91 -17.87 -3.88
N LYS A 672 -38.62 -18.47 -2.93
CA LYS A 672 -39.34 -19.75 -3.14
C LYS A 672 -40.38 -19.66 -4.25
N ASP A 673 -41.10 -18.55 -4.33
CA ASP A 673 -42.12 -18.32 -5.36
C ASP A 673 -41.49 -18.22 -6.77
N LYS A 674 -40.28 -17.64 -6.88
CA LYS A 674 -39.51 -17.59 -8.12
C LYS A 674 -38.87 -18.92 -8.51
N HIS A 675 -38.55 -19.75 -7.52
CA HIS A 675 -37.83 -21.02 -7.69
C HIS A 675 -38.64 -22.19 -7.08
N PRO A 676 -39.86 -22.48 -7.57
CA PRO A 676 -40.77 -23.43 -6.93
C PRO A 676 -40.24 -24.88 -6.90
N ASP A 677 -39.32 -25.22 -7.81
CA ASP A 677 -38.71 -26.55 -7.90
C ASP A 677 -37.55 -26.75 -6.91
N VAL A 678 -37.04 -25.68 -6.30
CA VAL A 678 -35.92 -25.74 -5.35
C VAL A 678 -36.45 -26.14 -3.97
N LYS A 679 -36.12 -27.37 -3.55
CA LYS A 679 -36.51 -27.93 -2.24
C LYS A 679 -35.54 -27.58 -1.11
N GLN A 680 -34.27 -27.38 -1.45
CA GLN A 680 -33.21 -27.06 -0.52
C GLN A 680 -32.09 -26.31 -1.27
N VAL A 681 -31.46 -25.36 -0.59
CA VAL A 681 -30.30 -24.59 -1.05
C VAL A 681 -29.14 -24.90 -0.12
N THR A 682 -27.98 -25.25 -0.66
CA THR A 682 -26.74 -25.39 0.11
C THR A 682 -25.75 -24.35 -0.40
N LEU A 683 -25.23 -23.52 0.50
CA LEU A 683 -24.23 -22.50 0.20
C LEU A 683 -22.90 -22.84 0.86
N LYS A 684 -21.84 -22.81 0.06
CA LYS A 684 -20.49 -23.09 0.51
C LYS A 684 -19.82 -21.87 1.13
N TYR A 685 -19.53 -21.95 2.42
CA TYR A 685 -18.73 -20.99 3.17
C TYR A 685 -17.30 -21.51 3.35
N ILE A 686 -16.30 -20.69 3.01
CA ILE A 686 -14.89 -21.02 3.27
C ILE A 686 -14.29 -20.12 4.35
N SER A 687 -13.39 -20.66 5.16
CA SER A 687 -12.60 -19.92 6.15
C SER A 687 -11.12 -20.29 6.07
N ASN A 688 -10.25 -19.41 6.55
CA ASN A 688 -8.81 -19.67 6.69
C ASN A 688 -8.43 -20.48 7.94
N SER A 689 -9.41 -21.13 8.58
CA SER A 689 -9.25 -21.93 9.79
C SER A 689 -8.80 -21.16 11.04
N THR A 690 -8.79 -19.83 11.01
CA THR A 690 -8.71 -19.04 12.25
C THR A 690 -9.98 -19.21 13.07
N ASP A 691 -9.87 -19.17 14.40
CA ASP A 691 -11.02 -19.31 15.30
C ASP A 691 -12.12 -18.29 14.97
N GLU A 692 -11.74 -17.05 14.65
CA GLU A 692 -12.67 -15.99 14.27
C GLU A 692 -13.53 -16.38 13.06
N GLN A 693 -12.90 -16.74 11.93
CA GLN A 693 -13.64 -17.07 10.71
C GLN A 693 -14.43 -18.39 10.87
N GLN A 694 -13.89 -19.37 11.60
CA GLN A 694 -14.63 -20.61 11.84
C GLN A 694 -15.88 -20.37 12.69
N ASN A 695 -15.76 -19.60 13.76
CA ASN A 695 -16.88 -19.24 14.61
C ASN A 695 -17.91 -18.40 13.85
N ALA A 696 -17.47 -17.52 12.94
CA ALA A 696 -18.38 -16.77 12.06
C ALA A 696 -19.21 -17.69 11.16
N GLY A 697 -18.58 -18.70 10.55
CA GLY A 697 -19.28 -19.72 9.74
C GLY A 697 -20.29 -20.54 10.54
N ILE A 698 -19.92 -20.95 11.76
CA ILE A 698 -20.80 -21.69 12.68
C ILE A 698 -22.01 -20.85 13.11
N ALA A 699 -21.78 -19.59 13.49
CA ALA A 699 -22.83 -18.65 13.85
C ALA A 699 -23.79 -18.40 12.68
N LEU A 700 -23.25 -18.18 11.48
CA LEU A 700 -24.06 -18.00 10.27
C LEU A 700 -24.94 -19.23 10.02
N LYS A 701 -24.37 -20.45 10.11
CA LYS A 701 -25.12 -21.69 9.97
C LYS A 701 -26.29 -21.79 10.96
N ASP A 702 -26.07 -21.41 12.22
CA ASP A 702 -27.10 -21.42 13.25
C ASP A 702 -28.20 -20.39 12.99
N PHE A 703 -27.85 -19.13 12.69
CA PHE A 703 -28.82 -18.07 12.39
C PHE A 703 -29.71 -18.42 11.20
N ILE A 704 -29.10 -18.92 10.13
CA ILE A 704 -29.81 -19.30 8.91
C ILE A 704 -30.72 -20.51 9.16
N LYS A 705 -30.27 -21.51 9.92
CA LYS A 705 -31.10 -22.64 10.31
C LYS A 705 -32.29 -22.21 11.18
N LYS A 706 -32.09 -21.28 12.13
CA LYS A 706 -33.17 -20.71 12.96
C LYS A 706 -34.17 -19.90 12.12
N ALA A 707 -33.70 -19.16 11.12
CA ALA A 707 -34.54 -18.30 10.29
C ALA A 707 -35.38 -19.10 9.28
N PHE A 708 -34.78 -20.11 8.63
CA PHE A 708 -35.32 -20.76 7.43
C PHE A 708 -35.43 -22.30 7.51
N GLY A 709 -35.02 -22.91 8.62
CA GLY A 709 -35.02 -24.36 8.80
C GLY A 709 -34.03 -25.06 7.85
N ASP A 710 -34.35 -26.29 7.46
CA ASP A 710 -33.50 -27.09 6.57
C ASP A 710 -33.64 -26.72 5.08
N TYR A 711 -34.38 -25.65 4.75
CA TYR A 711 -34.48 -25.15 3.38
C TYR A 711 -33.18 -24.52 2.90
N LEU A 712 -32.42 -23.86 3.79
CA LEU A 712 -31.15 -23.22 3.47
C LEU A 712 -30.05 -23.71 4.42
N ILE A 713 -29.03 -24.35 3.86
CA ILE A 713 -27.91 -24.93 4.59
C ILE A 713 -26.64 -24.16 4.28
N ILE A 714 -25.88 -23.81 5.32
CA ILE A 714 -24.52 -23.27 5.21
C ILE A 714 -23.54 -24.41 5.47
N ASP A 715 -22.75 -24.76 4.46
CA ASP A 715 -21.67 -25.73 4.55
C ASP A 715 -20.34 -25.01 4.85
N VAL A 716 -19.76 -25.26 6.02
CA VAL A 716 -18.59 -24.54 6.54
C VAL A 716 -17.32 -25.36 6.29
N GLN A 717 -16.43 -24.83 5.45
CA GLN A 717 -15.17 -25.48 5.08
C GLN A 717 -13.95 -24.68 5.58
N GLY A 718 -13.19 -25.25 6.51
CA GLY A 718 -11.88 -24.74 6.94
C GLY A 718 -10.75 -25.09 5.98
N LEU A 719 -9.97 -24.09 5.59
CA LEU A 719 -8.80 -24.23 4.72
C LEU A 719 -7.56 -23.61 5.38
N PRO A 720 -6.34 -24.11 5.12
CA PRO A 720 -5.11 -23.40 5.46
C PRO A 720 -5.01 -22.06 4.71
N GLU A 721 -4.39 -21.02 5.30
CA GLU A 721 -4.32 -19.65 4.75
C GLU A 721 -3.96 -19.57 3.25
N ASN A 722 -2.91 -20.26 2.80
CA ASN A 722 -2.50 -20.24 1.38
C ASN A 722 -3.56 -20.86 0.44
N VAL A 723 -4.28 -21.88 0.92
CA VAL A 723 -5.34 -22.55 0.15
C VAL A 723 -6.63 -21.72 0.18
N TYR A 724 -6.93 -21.09 1.32
CA TYR A 724 -8.02 -20.14 1.45
C TYR A 724 -7.86 -18.98 0.45
N GLU A 725 -6.68 -18.37 0.38
CA GLU A 725 -6.42 -17.27 -0.56
C GLU A 725 -6.49 -17.72 -2.03
N ASP A 726 -6.03 -18.93 -2.37
CA ASP A 726 -6.25 -19.50 -3.71
C ASP A 726 -7.75 -19.68 -4.01
N PHE A 727 -8.51 -20.30 -3.11
CA PHE A 727 -9.94 -20.58 -3.33
C PHE A 727 -10.75 -19.29 -3.43
N ARG A 728 -10.43 -18.30 -2.58
CA ARG A 728 -11.02 -16.97 -2.61
C ARG A 728 -10.73 -16.28 -3.94
N THR A 729 -9.47 -16.25 -4.37
CA THR A 729 -9.13 -15.55 -5.62
C THR A 729 -9.59 -16.31 -6.86
N THR A 730 -9.78 -17.63 -6.80
CA THR A 730 -10.28 -18.47 -7.92
C THR A 730 -11.80 -18.73 -7.89
N GLY A 731 -12.55 -18.06 -7.00
CA GLY A 731 -14.02 -18.12 -6.98
C GLY A 731 -14.61 -19.47 -6.54
N LYS A 732 -13.89 -20.26 -5.72
CA LYS A 732 -14.33 -21.60 -5.28
C LYS A 732 -15.16 -21.57 -3.99
N TYR A 733 -16.08 -20.61 -3.86
CA TYR A 733 -16.92 -20.36 -2.69
C TYR A 733 -18.25 -19.71 -3.10
N ASP A 734 -19.26 -19.76 -2.22
CA ASP A 734 -20.45 -18.90 -2.32
C ASP A 734 -20.36 -17.73 -1.34
N LEU A 735 -19.85 -17.99 -0.13
CA LEU A 735 -19.78 -17.05 0.99
C LEU A 735 -18.36 -16.99 1.57
N ILE A 736 -17.90 -15.78 1.88
CA ILE A 736 -16.73 -15.54 2.73
C ILE A 736 -17.05 -14.51 3.80
N TYR A 737 -16.43 -14.66 4.96
CA TYR A 737 -16.34 -13.64 6.00
C TYR A 737 -14.94 -13.06 5.97
N ARG A 738 -14.82 -11.74 5.87
CA ARG A 738 -13.51 -11.09 5.86
C ARG A 738 -13.61 -9.65 6.33
N ASN A 739 -12.50 -9.15 6.84
CA ASN A 739 -12.21 -7.73 6.97
C ASN A 739 -11.93 -7.13 5.56
N PHE A 740 -12.57 -6.00 5.24
CA PHE A 740 -12.48 -5.29 3.97
C PHE A 740 -11.81 -3.92 4.05
N ASP A 741 -11.00 -3.68 5.07
CA ASP A 741 -10.30 -2.41 5.31
C ASP A 741 -9.36 -2.01 4.18
N THR A 742 -8.95 -2.99 3.37
CA THR A 742 -8.20 -2.75 2.12
C THR A 742 -8.92 -1.80 1.16
N PHE A 743 -10.23 -1.61 1.28
CA PHE A 743 -10.99 -0.65 0.48
C PHE A 743 -11.20 0.70 1.19
N GLY A 744 -10.82 0.86 2.46
CA GLY A 744 -10.94 2.11 3.19
C GLY A 744 -9.72 3.01 2.98
N SER A 745 -9.87 4.08 2.20
CA SER A 745 -8.83 5.11 2.04
C SER A 745 -9.37 6.54 2.00
N ASP A 746 -10.62 6.70 1.53
CA ASP A 746 -11.31 7.97 1.34
C ASP A 746 -12.82 7.72 1.48
N SER A 747 -13.61 8.79 1.55
CA SER A 747 -15.06 8.73 1.76
C SER A 747 -15.83 7.86 0.75
N TYR A 748 -15.34 7.74 -0.49
CA TYR A 748 -15.98 6.97 -1.54
C TYR A 748 -15.33 5.61 -1.81
N SER A 749 -14.22 5.27 -1.15
CA SER A 749 -13.42 4.09 -1.55
C SER A 749 -14.15 2.76 -1.33
N TYR A 750 -15.08 2.69 -0.39
CA TYR A 750 -15.94 1.51 -0.22
C TYR A 750 -16.96 1.37 -1.34
N VAL A 751 -17.66 2.45 -1.72
CA VAL A 751 -18.67 2.39 -2.79
C VAL A 751 -18.03 2.27 -4.17
N LYS A 752 -16.80 2.78 -4.37
CA LYS A 752 -16.16 2.78 -5.70
C LYS A 752 -15.86 1.39 -6.25
N VAL A 753 -15.72 0.39 -5.37
CA VAL A 753 -15.36 -0.99 -5.74
C VAL A 753 -16.38 -1.65 -6.68
N PHE A 754 -17.61 -1.13 -6.73
CA PHE A 754 -18.71 -1.68 -7.53
C PHE A 754 -18.96 -0.94 -8.85
N PHE A 755 -18.12 0.02 -9.25
CA PHE A 755 -18.20 0.61 -10.60
C PHE A 755 -17.61 -0.30 -11.68
N LYS A 756 -16.69 -1.21 -11.33
CA LYS A 756 -16.05 -2.14 -12.27
C LYS A 756 -16.08 -3.57 -11.73
N PRO A 757 -16.21 -4.58 -12.61
CA PRO A 757 -16.09 -5.96 -12.19
C PRO A 757 -14.63 -6.29 -11.87
N ASP A 758 -14.42 -7.22 -10.94
CA ASP A 758 -13.16 -7.93 -10.74
C ASP A 758 -13.38 -9.44 -10.88
N GLU A 759 -13.93 -9.80 -12.03
CA GLU A 759 -14.37 -11.15 -12.36
C GLU A 759 -13.23 -12.06 -12.84
N ILE A 760 -13.48 -13.36 -12.78
CA ILE A 760 -12.68 -14.38 -13.43
C ILE A 760 -13.13 -14.46 -14.89
N ASP A 761 -12.16 -14.48 -15.79
CA ASP A 761 -12.38 -14.53 -17.23
C ASP A 761 -11.34 -15.49 -17.85
N ARG A 762 -11.61 -16.80 -17.78
CA ARG A 762 -10.74 -17.85 -18.34
C ARG A 762 -10.61 -17.74 -19.84
N LYS A 763 -11.63 -17.22 -20.55
CA LYS A 763 -11.53 -16.94 -21.99
C LYS A 763 -10.37 -15.97 -22.26
N ASN A 764 -10.19 -15.00 -21.37
CA ASN A 764 -9.10 -14.03 -21.39
C ASN A 764 -7.93 -14.39 -20.46
N GLN A 765 -7.86 -15.64 -19.95
CA GLN A 765 -6.83 -16.15 -19.03
C GLN A 765 -6.68 -15.39 -17.71
N LYS A 766 -7.67 -14.60 -17.32
CA LYS A 766 -7.76 -14.05 -15.97
C LYS A 766 -8.34 -15.14 -15.07
N THR A 767 -7.47 -15.94 -14.46
CA THR A 767 -7.89 -17.07 -13.61
C THR A 767 -8.17 -16.68 -12.16
N THR A 768 -7.96 -15.42 -11.78
CA THR A 768 -8.17 -14.89 -10.42
C THR A 768 -8.94 -13.58 -10.45
N GLY A 769 -9.81 -13.36 -9.45
CA GLY A 769 -10.59 -12.13 -9.22
C GLY A 769 -10.75 -11.82 -7.73
N PHE A 770 -11.80 -11.06 -7.37
CA PHE A 770 -12.20 -10.73 -5.99
C PHE A 770 -11.18 -9.95 -5.14
N ARG A 771 -10.28 -9.21 -5.78
CA ARG A 771 -9.27 -8.36 -5.13
C ARG A 771 -9.73 -6.90 -5.03
N ASN A 772 -10.30 -6.38 -6.11
CA ASN A 772 -10.69 -4.98 -6.24
C ASN A 772 -12.21 -4.77 -6.21
N ASN A 773 -12.99 -5.85 -6.36
CA ASN A 773 -14.43 -5.89 -6.16
C ASN A 773 -14.76 -7.17 -5.35
N PRO A 774 -15.33 -7.07 -4.14
CA PRO A 774 -15.54 -8.23 -3.26
C PRO A 774 -16.55 -9.24 -3.81
N SER A 775 -17.36 -8.87 -4.81
CA SER A 775 -18.43 -9.69 -5.38
C SER A 775 -18.12 -10.24 -6.76
N GLY A 776 -16.91 -10.01 -7.29
CA GLY A 776 -16.49 -10.49 -8.61
C GLY A 776 -17.14 -9.66 -9.73
N SER A 777 -18.15 -10.20 -10.40
CA SER A 777 -18.77 -9.55 -11.57
C SER A 777 -19.79 -8.45 -11.25
N TRP A 778 -20.35 -8.40 -10.03
CA TRP A 778 -21.46 -7.47 -9.75
C TRP A 778 -21.02 -6.01 -9.72
N THR A 779 -21.78 -5.15 -10.42
CA THR A 779 -21.56 -3.69 -10.50
C THR A 779 -22.87 -2.90 -10.44
N TYR A 780 -22.76 -1.58 -10.24
CA TYR A 780 -23.91 -0.67 -10.36
C TYR A 780 -24.58 -0.74 -11.73
N GLN A 781 -23.82 -0.97 -12.80
CA GLN A 781 -24.39 -1.16 -14.13
C GLN A 781 -25.37 -2.35 -14.13
N ASN A 782 -24.98 -3.49 -13.55
CA ASN A 782 -25.85 -4.67 -13.47
C ASN A 782 -27.13 -4.40 -12.66
N TYR A 783 -27.04 -3.57 -11.62
CA TYR A 783 -28.22 -3.15 -10.86
C TYR A 783 -29.22 -2.40 -11.74
N PHE A 784 -28.77 -1.39 -12.49
CA PHE A 784 -29.65 -0.62 -13.36
C PHE A 784 -30.17 -1.39 -14.57
N GLU A 785 -29.35 -2.28 -15.15
CA GLU A 785 -29.80 -3.21 -16.20
C GLU A 785 -30.96 -4.08 -15.70
N SER A 786 -30.92 -4.53 -14.43
CA SER A 786 -32.02 -5.29 -13.82
C SER A 786 -33.31 -4.48 -13.63
N LEU A 787 -33.22 -3.15 -13.62
CA LEU A 787 -34.36 -2.22 -13.59
C LEU A 787 -34.83 -1.83 -15.00
N GLY A 788 -34.20 -2.36 -16.05
CA GLY A 788 -34.62 -2.13 -17.42
C GLY A 788 -33.87 -1.00 -18.14
N TYR A 789 -32.79 -0.47 -17.57
CA TYR A 789 -31.96 0.51 -18.26
C TYR A 789 -31.16 -0.14 -19.38
N VAL A 790 -31.26 0.44 -20.58
CA VAL A 790 -30.49 0.05 -21.76
C VAL A 790 -29.95 1.29 -22.46
N TRP A 791 -28.80 1.13 -23.10
CA TRP A 791 -28.25 2.18 -23.96
C TRP A 791 -29.03 2.22 -25.28
N ASP A 792 -29.56 3.39 -25.64
CA ASP A 792 -30.20 3.59 -26.94
C ASP A 792 -29.21 4.20 -27.94
N ASP A 793 -28.81 3.40 -28.91
CA ASP A 793 -27.88 3.79 -29.98
C ASP A 793 -28.40 4.95 -30.84
N LYS A 794 -29.73 5.16 -30.94
CA LYS A 794 -30.30 6.23 -31.78
C LYS A 794 -30.22 7.59 -31.09
N THR A 795 -30.56 7.64 -29.82
CA THR A 795 -30.57 8.90 -29.05
C THR A 795 -29.27 9.16 -28.30
N GLN A 796 -28.37 8.18 -28.25
CA GLN A 796 -27.12 8.20 -27.47
C GLN A 796 -27.40 8.51 -25.99
N LYS A 797 -28.48 7.95 -25.46
CA LYS A 797 -28.94 8.13 -24.08
C LYS A 797 -29.32 6.79 -23.45
N LEU A 798 -29.23 6.73 -22.13
CA LEU A 798 -29.83 5.65 -21.35
C LEU A 798 -31.34 5.86 -21.28
N ILE A 799 -32.08 4.81 -21.63
CA ILE A 799 -33.53 4.77 -21.49
C ILE A 799 -33.91 3.59 -20.60
N SER A 800 -34.96 3.74 -19.79
CA SER A 800 -35.55 2.62 -19.07
C SER A 800 -36.72 2.07 -19.87
N ASN A 801 -36.74 0.75 -20.07
CA ASN A 801 -37.88 0.04 -20.64
C ASN A 801 -38.98 -0.25 -19.59
N ASN A 802 -38.78 0.11 -18.32
CA ASN A 802 -39.71 -0.09 -17.22
C ASN A 802 -39.74 1.10 -16.25
N ALA A 803 -40.27 2.23 -16.72
CA ALA A 803 -40.30 3.48 -15.95
C ALA A 803 -41.07 3.35 -14.62
N ALA A 804 -42.13 2.55 -14.56
CA ALA A 804 -42.91 2.34 -13.33
C ALA A 804 -42.08 1.69 -12.22
N LEU A 805 -41.30 0.66 -12.56
CA LEU A 805 -40.41 0.00 -11.60
C LEU A 805 -39.28 0.93 -11.12
N VAL A 806 -38.77 1.79 -12.00
CA VAL A 806 -37.77 2.80 -11.66
C VAL A 806 -38.35 3.81 -10.66
N ASP A 807 -39.52 4.38 -10.93
CA ASP A 807 -40.16 5.35 -10.04
C ASP A 807 -40.52 4.75 -8.69
N GLU A 808 -40.98 3.50 -8.67
CA GLU A 808 -41.21 2.75 -7.43
C GLU A 808 -39.90 2.57 -6.65
N THR A 809 -38.82 2.20 -7.33
CA THR A 809 -37.52 1.98 -6.71
C THR A 809 -36.94 3.27 -6.11
N ILE A 810 -36.97 4.39 -6.85
CA ILE A 810 -36.49 5.69 -6.36
C ILE A 810 -37.23 6.10 -5.07
N LYS A 811 -38.56 5.98 -5.06
CA LYS A 811 -39.39 6.30 -3.88
C LYS A 811 -39.10 5.36 -2.72
N ARG A 812 -38.97 4.06 -2.98
CA ARG A 812 -38.69 3.04 -1.96
C ARG A 812 -37.31 3.22 -1.32
N LEU A 813 -36.31 3.57 -2.11
CA LEU A 813 -34.95 3.85 -1.63
C LEU A 813 -34.80 5.24 -1.01
N ASN A 814 -35.84 6.09 -1.05
CA ASN A 814 -35.79 7.46 -0.55
C ASN A 814 -34.65 8.27 -1.21
N MET A 815 -34.58 8.26 -2.54
CA MET A 815 -33.53 8.95 -3.31
C MET A 815 -34.08 10.13 -4.09
N GLU A 816 -33.27 11.17 -4.29
CA GLU A 816 -33.62 12.27 -5.18
C GLU A 816 -33.34 11.91 -6.64
N THR A 817 -34.18 12.41 -7.56
CA THR A 817 -34.00 12.19 -9.01
C THR A 817 -32.65 12.72 -9.51
N LYS A 818 -32.16 13.84 -8.95
CA LYS A 818 -30.83 14.39 -9.29
C LYS A 818 -29.71 13.41 -8.94
N GLN A 819 -29.79 12.77 -7.77
CA GLN A 819 -28.81 11.77 -7.33
C GLN A 819 -28.88 10.52 -8.22
N TRP A 820 -30.09 10.01 -8.46
CA TRP A 820 -30.32 8.83 -9.31
C TRP A 820 -29.72 9.00 -10.71
N ASN A 821 -30.01 10.14 -11.36
CA ASN A 821 -29.51 10.43 -12.70
C ASN A 821 -27.99 10.58 -12.74
N LYS A 822 -27.38 11.15 -11.68
CA LYS A 822 -25.92 11.24 -11.62
C LYS A 822 -25.28 9.87 -11.43
N ILE A 823 -25.85 9.01 -10.59
CA ILE A 823 -25.35 7.63 -10.43
C ILE A 823 -25.43 6.88 -11.76
N LEU A 824 -26.53 7.01 -12.52
CA LEU A 824 -26.65 6.43 -13.85
C LEU A 824 -25.56 6.92 -14.81
N ASP A 825 -25.31 8.23 -14.86
CA ASP A 825 -24.20 8.80 -15.64
C ASP A 825 -22.87 8.14 -15.25
N LEU A 826 -22.59 8.02 -13.94
CA LEU A 826 -21.35 7.45 -13.41
C LEU A 826 -21.22 5.93 -13.60
N ALA A 827 -22.32 5.18 -13.60
CA ALA A 827 -22.32 3.71 -13.60
C ALA A 827 -22.14 3.09 -14.99
N PHE A 828 -22.61 3.75 -16.05
CA PHE A 828 -22.52 3.23 -17.41
C PHE A 828 -21.32 3.80 -18.18
N ARG A 829 -20.69 2.96 -19.00
CA ARG A 829 -19.72 3.42 -20.01
C ARG A 829 -20.46 4.16 -21.12
N LYS A 830 -19.98 5.35 -21.49
CA LYS A 830 -20.57 6.13 -22.58
C LYS A 830 -20.27 5.46 -23.92
N THR A 831 -21.25 5.37 -24.80
CA THR A 831 -21.01 4.97 -26.20
C THR A 831 -21.13 6.21 -27.07
N TYR A 832 -20.18 6.39 -27.98
CA TYR A 832 -20.18 7.48 -28.94
C TYR A 832 -20.28 6.89 -30.34
N VAL A 833 -21.31 7.24 -31.10
CA VAL A 833 -21.38 6.89 -32.53
C VAL A 833 -20.68 7.97 -33.32
N ASP A 834 -19.52 7.65 -33.89
CA ASP A 834 -18.83 8.50 -34.86
C ASP A 834 -18.79 7.76 -36.21
N GLN A 835 -19.33 8.40 -37.25
CA GLN A 835 -19.22 7.96 -38.66
C GLN A 835 -19.45 6.45 -38.90
N LYS A 836 -20.57 5.93 -38.38
CA LYS A 836 -21.10 4.55 -38.54
C LYS A 836 -20.54 3.47 -37.62
N ASP A 837 -19.51 3.74 -36.80
CA ASP A 837 -19.02 2.77 -35.80
C ASP A 837 -19.27 3.27 -34.37
N ALA A 838 -19.95 2.45 -33.57
CA ALA A 838 -20.12 2.70 -32.14
C ALA A 838 -18.77 2.51 -31.43
N LYS A 839 -18.21 3.60 -30.89
CA LYS A 839 -17.00 3.58 -30.05
C LYS A 839 -17.40 3.71 -28.60
N HIS A 840 -17.19 2.65 -27.83
CA HIS A 840 -17.36 2.69 -26.38
C HIS A 840 -16.22 3.48 -25.71
N GLU A 841 -16.56 4.29 -24.72
CA GLU A 841 -15.64 4.91 -23.76
C GLU A 841 -14.67 3.85 -23.25
N THR A 842 -13.36 4.11 -23.31
CA THR A 842 -12.34 3.17 -22.83
C THR A 842 -12.50 2.96 -21.31
N ILE A 843 -12.03 1.82 -20.80
CA ILE A 843 -12.08 1.52 -19.36
C ILE A 843 -11.34 2.61 -18.56
N THR A 844 -10.23 3.12 -19.09
CA THR A 844 -9.48 4.24 -18.52
C THR A 844 -10.35 5.49 -18.39
N LYS A 845 -10.97 5.97 -19.48
CA LYS A 845 -11.82 7.17 -19.45
C LYS A 845 -13.03 7.02 -18.53
N PHE A 846 -13.64 5.84 -18.51
CA PHE A 846 -14.72 5.51 -17.59
C PHE A 846 -14.28 5.64 -16.13
N THR A 847 -13.10 5.09 -15.82
CA THR A 847 -12.48 5.14 -14.50
C THR A 847 -12.18 6.58 -14.07
N GLU A 848 -11.50 7.33 -14.94
CA GLU A 848 -11.18 8.73 -14.70
C GLU A 848 -12.43 9.56 -14.41
N ARG A 849 -13.53 9.32 -15.12
CA ARG A 849 -14.77 10.09 -14.98
C ARG A 849 -15.41 9.97 -13.60
N TYR A 850 -15.59 8.75 -13.08
CA TYR A 850 -16.20 8.61 -11.75
C TYR A 850 -15.22 8.98 -10.63
N LEU A 851 -13.93 8.68 -10.78
CA LEU A 851 -12.93 9.09 -9.79
C LEU A 851 -12.83 10.61 -9.68
N ARG A 852 -12.80 11.30 -10.83
CA ARG A 852 -12.78 12.76 -10.90
C ARG A 852 -13.98 13.39 -10.18
N PHE A 853 -15.18 12.80 -10.32
CA PHE A 853 -16.36 13.27 -9.63
C PHE A 853 -16.22 13.14 -8.10
N PHE A 854 -15.84 11.96 -7.60
CA PHE A 854 -15.72 11.72 -6.15
C PHE A 854 -14.50 12.39 -5.50
N SER A 855 -13.49 12.75 -6.29
CA SER A 855 -12.32 13.52 -5.84
C SER A 855 -12.54 15.03 -5.89
N ASN A 856 -13.77 15.48 -6.17
CA ASN A 856 -14.17 16.88 -6.29
C ASN A 856 -13.46 17.65 -7.41
N GLN A 857 -12.98 16.96 -8.43
CA GLN A 857 -12.34 17.55 -9.61
C GLN A 857 -13.38 17.86 -10.72
N PHE A 858 -14.50 18.50 -10.36
CA PHE A 858 -15.65 18.69 -11.25
C PHE A 858 -15.26 19.33 -12.59
N ASN A 859 -15.82 18.82 -13.69
CA ASN A 859 -15.67 19.45 -14.99
C ASN A 859 -16.56 20.71 -15.10
N GLU A 860 -16.41 21.50 -16.16
CA GLU A 860 -17.15 22.75 -16.35
C GLU A 860 -18.67 22.56 -16.40
N GLN A 861 -19.16 21.45 -16.98
CA GLN A 861 -20.58 21.12 -16.98
C GLN A 861 -21.07 20.80 -15.56
N GLU A 862 -20.30 20.02 -14.80
CA GLU A 862 -20.63 19.64 -13.43
C GLU A 862 -20.66 20.86 -12.50
N LYS A 863 -19.73 21.81 -12.69
CA LYS A 863 -19.75 23.11 -12.01
C LYS A 863 -20.99 23.92 -12.37
N ALA A 864 -21.37 23.97 -13.65
CA ALA A 864 -22.57 24.69 -14.11
C ALA A 864 -23.88 24.06 -13.57
N GLU A 865 -23.91 22.73 -13.38
CA GLU A 865 -25.02 22.00 -12.75
C GLU A 865 -25.06 22.13 -11.21
N GLY A 866 -24.09 22.85 -10.62
CA GLY A 866 -24.01 23.13 -9.20
C GLY A 866 -23.57 21.92 -8.36
N TRP A 867 -22.79 20.99 -8.91
CA TRP A 867 -22.22 19.90 -8.12
C TRP A 867 -21.14 20.41 -7.18
N THR A 868 -21.21 19.96 -5.93
CA THR A 868 -20.30 20.32 -4.84
C THR A 868 -19.79 19.07 -4.13
N GLU A 869 -18.78 19.19 -3.28
CA GLU A 869 -18.31 18.09 -2.42
C GLU A 869 -19.44 17.51 -1.55
N GLN A 870 -20.29 18.37 -0.97
CA GLN A 870 -21.48 17.93 -0.23
C GLN A 870 -22.43 17.11 -1.10
N SER A 871 -22.56 17.48 -2.38
CA SER A 871 -23.38 16.72 -3.33
C SER A 871 -22.76 15.34 -3.60
N ALA A 872 -21.43 15.25 -3.70
CA ALA A 872 -20.73 13.97 -3.84
C ALA A 872 -20.97 13.04 -2.63
N PHE A 873 -21.04 13.59 -1.41
CA PHE A 873 -21.41 12.83 -0.21
C PHE A 873 -22.84 12.30 -0.30
N GLY A 874 -23.78 13.11 -0.77
CA GLY A 874 -25.15 12.66 -1.05
C GLY A 874 -25.21 11.52 -2.08
N ILE A 875 -24.31 11.52 -3.08
CA ILE A 875 -24.18 10.41 -4.02
C ILE A 875 -23.65 9.13 -3.32
N ILE A 876 -22.69 9.25 -2.39
CA ILE A 876 -22.20 8.09 -1.61
C ILE A 876 -23.33 7.47 -0.80
N THR A 877 -24.12 8.27 -0.08
CA THR A 877 -25.32 7.79 0.65
C THR A 877 -26.32 7.09 -0.26
N ALA A 878 -26.56 7.66 -1.45
CA ALA A 878 -27.43 7.09 -2.46
C ALA A 878 -26.90 5.75 -3.01
N LEU A 879 -25.58 5.58 -3.13
CA LEU A 879 -24.95 4.31 -3.51
C LEU A 879 -25.04 3.24 -2.41
N GLU A 880 -24.93 3.61 -1.13
CA GLU A 880 -25.13 2.69 0.00
C GLU A 880 -26.53 2.06 -0.01
N LYS A 881 -27.56 2.85 -0.35
CA LYS A 881 -28.93 2.36 -0.54
C LYS A 881 -29.03 1.30 -1.63
N ILE A 882 -28.35 1.51 -2.76
CA ILE A 882 -28.29 0.55 -3.87
C ILE A 882 -27.53 -0.71 -3.47
N ILE A 883 -26.38 -0.57 -2.79
CA ILE A 883 -25.61 -1.71 -2.28
C ILE A 883 -26.48 -2.56 -1.36
N ARG A 884 -27.18 -1.96 -0.40
CA ARG A 884 -28.07 -2.71 0.49
C ARG A 884 -29.19 -3.41 -0.27
N ASP A 885 -29.86 -2.72 -1.19
CA ASP A 885 -30.97 -3.29 -1.96
C ASP A 885 -30.55 -4.48 -2.83
N ALA A 886 -29.35 -4.40 -3.43
CA ALA A 886 -28.78 -5.46 -4.25
C ALA A 886 -28.10 -6.58 -3.43
N ALA A 887 -27.69 -6.26 -2.19
CA ALA A 887 -26.96 -7.10 -1.25
C ALA A 887 -25.77 -7.85 -1.91
N PRO A 888 -24.80 -7.19 -2.57
CA PRO A 888 -23.60 -7.84 -3.09
C PRO A 888 -22.60 -8.20 -1.96
N VAL A 889 -22.75 -7.52 -0.82
CA VAL A 889 -22.07 -7.73 0.45
C VAL A 889 -23.06 -7.50 1.60
N VAL A 890 -22.81 -8.10 2.76
CA VAL A 890 -23.57 -7.90 4.01
C VAL A 890 -22.61 -7.39 5.07
N PRO A 891 -22.61 -6.08 5.38
CA PRO A 891 -21.85 -5.56 6.51
C PRO A 891 -22.31 -6.23 7.80
N LEU A 892 -21.37 -6.54 8.68
CA LEU A 892 -21.64 -7.23 9.95
C LEU A 892 -21.21 -6.40 11.15
N MET A 893 -19.97 -5.93 11.15
CA MET A 893 -19.37 -5.33 12.34
C MET A 893 -18.18 -4.45 12.00
N GLU A 894 -17.91 -3.53 12.92
CA GLU A 894 -16.64 -2.83 12.96
C GLU A 894 -15.55 -3.68 13.62
N VAL A 895 -14.32 -3.58 13.12
CA VAL A 895 -13.15 -4.28 13.64
C VAL A 895 -12.29 -3.44 14.57
N ASP A 896 -11.30 -4.11 15.17
CA ASP A 896 -10.18 -3.49 15.87
C ASP A 896 -10.56 -2.72 17.14
N THR A 897 -11.75 -3.00 17.69
CA THR A 897 -12.10 -2.55 19.04
C THR A 897 -11.90 -3.69 20.03
N TYR A 898 -10.83 -3.63 20.83
CA TYR A 898 -10.48 -4.66 21.80
C TYR A 898 -9.71 -4.08 23.00
N TRP A 899 -9.70 -4.84 24.09
CA TRP A 899 -8.85 -4.54 25.24
C TRP A 899 -7.45 -5.12 25.04
N GLU A 900 -6.45 -4.28 25.30
CA GLU A 900 -5.05 -4.67 25.35
C GLU A 900 -4.44 -4.30 26.70
N ILE A 901 -3.35 -4.99 27.05
CA ILE A 901 -2.49 -4.63 28.16
C ILE A 901 -1.10 -4.35 27.64
N SER A 902 -0.48 -3.24 28.06
CA SER A 902 0.86 -2.85 27.60
C SER A 902 1.65 -2.13 28.68
N ARG A 903 2.87 -2.63 28.92
CA ARG A 903 3.96 -1.97 29.66
C ARG A 903 4.95 -1.27 28.74
N VAL A 904 4.68 -1.25 27.43
CA VAL A 904 5.59 -0.67 26.44
C VAL A 904 5.44 0.85 26.42
N ASN A 905 6.56 1.55 26.51
CA ASN A 905 6.63 3.00 26.37
C ASN A 905 7.60 3.37 25.24
N GLY A 906 7.58 4.62 24.80
CA GLY A 906 8.40 5.12 23.69
C GLY A 906 7.84 4.84 22.30
N THR A 907 6.67 4.23 22.20
CA THR A 907 5.88 4.16 20.97
C THR A 907 4.43 4.53 21.26
N GLU A 908 3.78 5.23 20.35
CA GLU A 908 2.36 5.63 20.50
C GLU A 908 1.40 4.47 20.16
N SER A 909 1.87 3.52 19.35
CA SER A 909 1.09 2.37 18.89
C SER A 909 1.95 1.11 18.76
N LEU A 910 1.34 -0.05 18.97
CA LEU A 910 1.92 -1.38 18.74
C LEU A 910 1.26 -2.10 17.56
N PHE A 911 0.48 -1.38 16.74
CA PHE A 911 -0.06 -1.90 15.48
C PHE A 911 1.07 -2.30 14.52
N THR A 912 2.07 -1.43 14.39
CA THR A 912 3.37 -1.72 13.76
C THR A 912 4.50 -1.53 14.78
N TYR A 913 5.57 -2.30 14.62
CA TYR A 913 6.71 -2.31 15.51
C TYR A 913 7.79 -1.37 14.96
N SER A 914 7.61 -0.07 15.22
CA SER A 914 8.68 0.94 15.14
C SER A 914 9.40 1.00 16.49
N LEU A 915 10.33 0.07 16.73
CA LEU A 915 10.83 -0.20 18.09
C LEU A 915 12.08 0.59 18.48
N GLN A 916 12.53 1.56 17.68
CA GLN A 916 13.76 2.32 17.98
C GLN A 916 13.74 2.89 19.40
N PHE A 917 12.60 3.44 19.81
CA PHE A 917 12.42 4.10 21.10
C PHE A 917 11.67 3.22 22.10
N ALA A 918 11.27 2.00 21.73
CA ALA A 918 10.42 1.17 22.57
C ALA A 918 11.22 0.52 23.72
N TYR A 919 10.61 0.46 24.91
CA TYR A 919 11.14 -0.24 26.09
C TYR A 919 10.01 -0.68 27.06
N ASP A 920 10.28 -1.66 27.92
CA ASP A 920 9.38 -2.07 29.01
C ASP A 920 9.58 -1.14 30.23
N VAL A 921 8.53 -0.45 30.68
CA VAL A 921 8.62 0.46 31.84
C VAL A 921 8.88 -0.24 33.16
N ALA A 922 8.60 -1.55 33.26
CA ALA A 922 8.91 -2.34 34.43
C ALA A 922 10.40 -2.70 34.51
N LYS A 923 11.11 -2.66 33.38
CA LYS A 923 12.53 -3.01 33.24
C LYS A 923 13.22 -2.05 32.26
N PRO A 924 13.29 -0.73 32.54
CA PRO A 924 13.83 0.22 31.59
C PRO A 924 15.35 -0.02 31.40
N PRO A 925 15.87 0.02 30.17
CA PRO A 925 17.31 -0.21 29.90
C PRO A 925 18.20 0.91 30.43
N ARG A 926 17.63 2.08 30.76
CA ARG A 926 18.33 3.23 31.34
C ARG A 926 17.52 3.80 32.50
N ALA A 927 18.18 4.13 33.61
CA ALA A 927 17.53 4.64 34.82
C ALA A 927 16.83 6.01 34.64
N THR A 928 17.21 6.78 33.60
CA THR A 928 16.62 8.10 33.29
C THR A 928 15.31 8.02 32.53
N LEU A 929 14.89 6.83 32.10
CA LEU A 929 13.66 6.66 31.33
C LEU A 929 12.42 6.67 32.23
N PRO A 930 11.30 7.28 31.80
CA PRO A 930 10.06 7.26 32.55
C PRO A 930 9.54 5.83 32.81
N THR A 931 9.20 5.53 34.06
CA THR A 931 8.58 4.26 34.48
C THR A 931 7.05 4.32 34.54
N VAL A 932 6.47 5.49 34.28
CA VAL A 932 5.03 5.70 34.22
C VAL A 932 4.63 5.99 32.79
N ILE A 933 3.67 5.22 32.27
CA ILE A 933 3.03 5.49 30.98
C ILE A 933 2.06 6.64 31.22
N LYS A 934 2.40 7.84 30.76
CA LYS A 934 1.44 8.94 30.66
C LYS A 934 0.73 8.79 29.32
N SER A 935 -0.53 8.40 29.36
CA SER A 935 -1.47 8.44 28.23
C SER A 935 -1.70 9.86 27.76
#